data_AF-A0A383WEZ8-F1
#
_entry.id   AF-A0A383WEZ8-F1
#
_cell.length_a   1.000
_cell.length_b   1.000
_cell.length_c   1.000
_cell.angle_alpha   90.00
_cell.angle_beta   90.00
_cell.angle_gamma   90.00
#
_symmetry.space_group_name_H-M   'P 1'
#
loop_
_entity.id
_entity.type
_entity.pdbx_description
1 polymer ?
#
loop_
_entity_poly.entity_id
_entity_poly.type
_entity_poly.pdbx_seq_one_letter_code
_entity_poly.pdbx_strand_id
1 'polypeptide(L)'
;MPSDSAWAHLLGGHWDLKRRAAAVLLLALLLGIGLIAGYFAGDALASSSAAAAQQASRSSSATRDSGSLPRLLRGLPELGSEGAAALLADPDTPDIVRGLYVFANDSATISADIVAGFLRALKAAQDAHQPPGGSSSLDVEPFIPLAADLLGYFRTAFSAALLPLLRLYAASGGTQLALTAVSPDLLQQELASLLNSSSLNAYYTQTARGCGTRPTAAAAAGGATLLAGSGGQAAGKRRRLSAAGTARLSSRRRLQQGAGTAQAMVCSVRQYLPPGAQPPAACPAVAASSSSSPQLGFIPVAIPVVFHCLGFIWPGSSDGGAAPSLYLPQLVGDRLQAAARNLIDAANRHYNGTGVQFKFQAVRQDASAHAYLNLGTMQDWQHCTPHPNSDELDARGMACLARLALAPSVARLASRHVINVFVSGSNREDYCAEDDQVCRHSLAGLAHADGPWWNTTYADKLWREGDSAKNWVWLRWIHFDPDDFNRGEWQDGGTVLAHELGHYLGLLHTHEGGCQAGLPGQGDQVPDTAPQLTLEELQGRLAAGPAAAGTQPAPQLGVGLAGWCTAWRAGRQPPAADLQHFNSCPTPPPGKHASDQQIDGVFNLMSYVPAACSMLLTPGQVTRLQRAIAAHRPAMMAAHKAR
;
A
#
# COMPACT_ATOMS: atom_id res chain seq x y z
N MET A 1 -61.33 64.04 62.09
CA MET A 1 -61.73 64.05 60.67
C MET A 1 -60.57 64.66 59.90
N PRO A 2 -59.78 63.86 59.17
CA PRO A 2 -60.09 63.28 57.84
C PRO A 2 -59.74 61.76 57.79
N SER A 3 -59.86 60.97 56.72
CA SER A 3 -60.81 60.80 55.60
C SER A 3 -60.49 59.42 54.99
N ASP A 4 -61.52 58.69 54.59
CA ASP A 4 -61.46 57.37 53.95
C ASP A 4 -60.76 57.37 52.58
N SER A 5 -59.63 56.66 52.41
CA SER A 5 -59.06 56.38 51.06
C SER A 5 -57.89 55.36 51.01
N ALA A 6 -57.99 54.19 51.66
CA ALA A 6 -56.86 53.24 51.65
C ALA A 6 -57.15 51.77 51.26
N TRP A 7 -58.37 51.41 50.83
CA TRP A 7 -58.71 50.00 50.56
C TRP A 7 -58.93 49.60 49.09
N ALA A 8 -58.78 50.52 48.12
CA ALA A 8 -59.08 50.22 46.71
C ALA A 8 -57.90 49.70 45.85
N HIS A 9 -56.66 49.68 46.34
CA HIS A 9 -55.48 49.38 45.50
C HIS A 9 -54.93 47.94 45.57
N LEU A 10 -55.48 47.05 46.42
CA LEU A 10 -54.91 45.71 46.63
C LEU A 10 -55.57 44.56 45.85
N LEU A 11 -56.64 44.82 45.08
CA LEU A 11 -57.35 43.76 44.33
C LEU A 11 -57.17 43.82 42.80
N GLY A 12 -56.45 44.82 42.27
CA GLY A 12 -56.23 44.97 40.81
C GLY A 12 -55.09 44.14 40.21
N GLY A 13 -54.14 43.66 41.02
CA GLY A 13 -52.91 43.01 40.53
C GLY A 13 -53.03 41.52 40.18
N HIS A 14 -54.04 40.81 40.71
CA HIS A 14 -54.15 39.35 40.53
C HIS A 14 -54.81 38.93 39.20
N TRP A 15 -55.53 39.84 38.53
CA TRP A 15 -56.19 39.55 37.26
C TRP A 15 -55.25 39.60 36.06
N ASP A 16 -54.19 40.41 36.12
CA ASP A 16 -53.23 40.57 35.02
C ASP A 16 -52.24 39.39 34.94
N LEU A 17 -51.80 38.85 36.08
CA LEU A 17 -50.87 37.71 36.11
C LEU A 17 -51.50 36.43 35.51
N LYS A 18 -52.79 36.18 35.77
CA LYS A 18 -53.52 35.03 35.21
C LYS A 18 -53.71 35.14 33.70
N ARG A 19 -53.93 36.35 33.17
CA ARG A 19 -54.04 36.57 31.72
C ARG A 19 -52.71 36.41 31.01
N ARG A 20 -51.61 36.87 31.62
CA ARG A 20 -50.26 36.66 31.08
C ARG A 20 -49.85 35.18 31.09
N ALA A 21 -50.14 34.46 32.16
CA ALA A 21 -49.89 33.02 32.23
C ALA A 21 -50.71 32.23 31.19
N ALA A 22 -51.99 32.58 31.02
CA ALA A 22 -52.84 31.96 29.99
C ALA A 22 -52.36 32.26 28.57
N ALA A 23 -51.90 33.48 28.29
CA ALA A 23 -51.36 33.86 26.99
C ALA A 23 -50.06 33.09 26.65
N VAL A 24 -49.17 32.91 27.63
CA VAL A 24 -47.92 32.14 27.44
C VAL A 24 -48.22 30.65 27.21
N LEU A 25 -49.17 30.07 27.96
CA LEU A 25 -49.62 28.69 27.75
C LEU A 25 -50.26 28.48 26.38
N LEU A 26 -51.08 29.43 25.91
CA LEU A 26 -51.69 29.37 24.59
C LEU A 26 -50.64 29.46 23.48
N LEU A 27 -49.64 30.33 23.63
CA LEU A 27 -48.55 30.47 22.67
C LEU A 27 -47.69 29.19 22.59
N ALA A 28 -47.38 28.59 23.74
CA ALA A 28 -46.66 27.32 23.80
C ALA A 28 -47.45 26.17 23.17
N LEU A 29 -48.77 26.13 23.37
CA LEU A 29 -49.65 25.14 22.75
C LEU A 29 -49.68 25.29 21.23
N LEU A 30 -49.79 26.52 20.72
CA LEU A 30 -49.80 26.81 19.29
C LEU A 30 -48.46 26.46 18.62
N LEU A 31 -47.33 26.74 19.28
CA LEU A 31 -46.01 26.32 18.81
C LEU A 31 -45.85 24.80 18.80
N GLY A 32 -46.35 24.11 19.83
CA GLY A 32 -46.36 22.65 19.88
C GLY A 32 -47.20 22.02 18.75
N ILE A 33 -48.40 22.56 18.50
CA ILE A 33 -49.26 22.11 17.39
C ILE A 33 -48.59 22.38 16.04
N GLY A 34 -47.93 23.53 15.85
CA GLY A 34 -47.20 23.86 14.63
C GLY A 34 -46.03 22.90 14.36
N LEU A 35 -45.27 22.53 15.38
CA LEU A 35 -44.17 21.56 15.27
C LEU A 35 -44.67 20.15 14.94
N ILE A 36 -45.78 19.72 15.56
CA ILE A 36 -46.40 18.42 15.29
C ILE A 36 -46.97 18.39 13.86
N ALA A 37 -47.68 19.44 13.43
CA ALA A 37 -48.21 19.54 12.07
C ALA A 37 -47.09 19.59 11.02
N GLY A 38 -45.99 20.30 11.31
CA GLY A 38 -44.80 20.33 10.45
C GLY A 38 -44.12 18.96 10.32
N TYR A 39 -44.04 18.20 11.42
CA TYR A 39 -43.49 16.84 11.42
C TYR A 39 -44.32 15.89 10.53
N PHE A 40 -45.65 15.89 10.67
CA PHE A 40 -46.53 15.04 9.85
C PHE A 40 -46.59 15.48 8.38
N ALA A 41 -46.51 16.78 8.09
CA ALA A 41 -46.44 17.28 6.71
C ALA A 41 -45.11 16.91 6.04
N GLY A 42 -43.99 16.93 6.80
CA GLY A 42 -42.68 16.49 6.33
C GLY A 42 -42.63 15.01 5.95
N ASP A 43 -43.24 14.14 6.77
CA ASP A 43 -43.30 12.70 6.50
C ASP A 43 -44.18 12.36 5.28
N ALA A 44 -45.27 13.09 5.07
CA ALA A 44 -46.13 12.92 3.89
C ALA A 44 -45.42 13.35 2.58
N LEU A 45 -44.62 14.42 2.64
CA LEU A 45 -43.84 14.87 1.48
C LEU A 45 -42.64 13.94 1.20
N ALA A 46 -41.99 13.41 2.23
CA ALA A 46 -40.88 12.45 2.09
C ALA A 46 -41.33 11.09 1.52
N SER A 47 -42.52 10.62 1.90
CA SER A 47 -43.08 9.37 1.37
C SER A 47 -43.54 9.48 -0.08
N SER A 48 -44.02 10.65 -0.51
CA SER A 48 -44.39 10.91 -1.91
C SER A 48 -43.17 11.03 -2.85
N SER A 49 -42.05 11.61 -2.39
CA SER A 49 -40.81 11.70 -3.17
C SER A 49 -40.07 10.36 -3.29
N ALA A 50 -40.13 9.52 -2.26
CA ALA A 50 -39.60 8.16 -2.29
C ALA A 50 -40.34 7.27 -3.31
N ALA A 51 -41.67 7.38 -3.41
CA ALA A 51 -42.46 6.64 -4.39
C ALA A 51 -42.17 7.07 -5.84
N ALA A 52 -41.98 8.37 -6.08
CA ALA A 52 -41.61 8.90 -7.40
C ALA A 52 -40.19 8.47 -7.83
N ALA A 53 -39.23 8.44 -6.89
CA ALA A 53 -37.87 7.98 -7.14
C ALA A 53 -37.81 6.46 -7.47
N GLN A 54 -38.66 5.67 -6.81
CA GLN A 54 -38.73 4.21 -7.03
C GLN A 54 -39.41 3.83 -8.35
N GLN A 55 -40.28 4.71 -8.88
CA GLN A 55 -40.93 4.53 -10.18
C GLN A 55 -40.00 4.97 -11.34
N ALA A 56 -39.19 6.02 -11.14
CA ALA A 56 -38.16 6.42 -12.08
C ALA A 56 -37.02 5.38 -12.23
N SER A 57 -36.66 4.68 -11.15
CA SER A 57 -35.61 3.65 -11.19
C SER A 57 -36.03 2.34 -11.88
N ARG A 58 -37.34 2.05 -11.95
CA ARG A 58 -37.85 0.87 -12.66
C ARG A 58 -37.90 1.06 -14.17
N SER A 59 -38.11 2.29 -14.65
CA SER A 59 -38.10 2.63 -16.07
C SER A 59 -36.71 2.66 -16.71
N SER A 60 -35.62 2.77 -15.93
CA SER A 60 -34.24 2.83 -16.45
C SER A 60 -33.48 1.49 -16.39
N SER A 61 -34.13 0.39 -16.00
CA SER A 61 -33.49 -0.94 -15.89
C SER A 61 -33.49 -1.77 -17.18
N ALA A 62 -34.07 -1.25 -18.27
CA ALA A 62 -33.95 -1.86 -19.58
C ALA A 62 -32.75 -1.25 -20.33
N THR A 63 -31.71 -2.05 -20.56
CA THR A 63 -30.54 -1.82 -21.44
C THR A 63 -29.41 -0.90 -20.94
N ARG A 64 -28.63 -1.37 -19.96
CA ARG A 64 -27.18 -1.10 -19.92
C ARG A 64 -26.43 -2.41 -19.80
N ASP A 65 -26.09 -2.97 -20.97
CA ASP A 65 -25.24 -4.15 -21.13
C ASP A 65 -23.79 -3.76 -20.79
N SER A 66 -23.39 -3.97 -19.54
CA SER A 66 -22.05 -3.69 -19.00
C SER A 66 -20.96 -4.66 -19.50
N GLY A 67 -21.21 -5.38 -20.60
CA GLY A 67 -20.26 -6.27 -21.27
C GLY A 67 -19.39 -5.63 -22.36
N SER A 68 -19.35 -4.29 -22.47
CA SER A 68 -18.84 -3.61 -23.67
C SER A 68 -17.33 -3.44 -23.77
N LEU A 69 -16.57 -3.22 -22.69
CA LEU A 69 -15.14 -2.91 -22.82
C LEU A 69 -14.31 -4.07 -23.42
N PRO A 70 -14.49 -5.34 -22.99
CA PRO A 70 -13.81 -6.47 -23.62
C PRO A 70 -14.28 -6.77 -25.05
N ARG A 71 -15.49 -6.32 -25.45
CA ARG A 71 -15.96 -6.38 -26.84
C ARG A 71 -15.38 -5.24 -27.69
N LEU A 72 -15.30 -4.05 -27.12
CA LEU A 72 -14.68 -2.87 -27.74
C LEU A 72 -13.23 -3.17 -28.09
N LEU A 73 -12.46 -3.75 -27.14
CA LEU A 73 -11.05 -4.10 -27.34
C LEU A 73 -10.83 -5.20 -28.40
N ARG A 74 -11.82 -6.07 -28.67
CA ARG A 74 -11.70 -7.12 -29.71
C ARG A 74 -11.97 -6.61 -31.14
N GLY A 75 -12.58 -5.44 -31.28
CA GLY A 75 -12.87 -4.83 -32.59
C GLY A 75 -11.85 -3.79 -33.03
N LEU A 76 -10.80 -3.57 -32.23
CA LEU A 76 -9.79 -2.55 -32.51
C LEU A 76 -8.83 -3.02 -33.63
N PRO A 77 -8.55 -2.19 -34.66
CA PRO A 77 -7.59 -2.49 -35.73
C PRO A 77 -6.19 -2.89 -35.21
N GLU A 78 -5.45 -3.71 -35.96
CA GLU A 78 -4.07 -4.03 -35.56
C GLU A 78 -3.18 -2.76 -35.50
N LEU A 79 -2.27 -2.72 -34.53
CA LEU A 79 -1.32 -1.61 -34.36
C LEU A 79 -0.50 -1.39 -35.63
N GLY A 80 -0.40 -0.14 -36.08
CA GLY A 80 0.32 0.22 -37.31
C GLY A 80 -0.44 -0.03 -38.61
N SER A 81 -1.66 -0.59 -38.57
CA SER A 81 -2.52 -0.70 -39.75
C SER A 81 -3.10 0.66 -40.18
N GLU A 82 -3.51 0.78 -41.44
CA GLU A 82 -4.28 1.94 -41.91
C GLU A 82 -5.55 2.18 -41.07
N GLY A 83 -6.18 1.11 -40.57
CA GLY A 83 -7.32 1.20 -39.68
C GLY A 83 -6.98 1.86 -38.33
N ALA A 84 -5.80 1.57 -37.77
CA ALA A 84 -5.34 2.23 -36.55
C ALA A 84 -5.02 3.72 -36.78
N ALA A 85 -4.43 4.05 -37.95
CA ALA A 85 -4.17 5.43 -38.34
C ALA A 85 -5.47 6.22 -38.56
N ALA A 86 -6.46 5.62 -39.23
CA ALA A 86 -7.79 6.20 -39.41
C ALA A 86 -8.49 6.42 -38.06
N LEU A 87 -8.40 5.45 -37.15
CA LEU A 87 -8.94 5.57 -35.80
C LEU A 87 -8.27 6.72 -35.01
N LEU A 88 -6.96 6.89 -35.11
CA LEU A 88 -6.26 8.01 -34.44
C LEU A 88 -6.58 9.37 -35.06
N ALA A 89 -6.83 9.42 -36.37
CA ALA A 89 -7.19 10.63 -37.10
C ALA A 89 -8.66 11.03 -36.91
N ASP A 90 -9.53 10.09 -36.54
CA ASP A 90 -10.94 10.35 -36.25
C ASP A 90 -11.09 11.16 -34.95
N PRO A 91 -11.65 12.38 -35.00
CA PRO A 91 -11.88 13.20 -33.81
C PRO A 91 -12.83 12.53 -32.80
N ASP A 92 -13.74 11.66 -33.25
CA ASP A 92 -14.74 10.99 -32.42
C ASP A 92 -14.22 9.74 -31.70
N THR A 93 -12.97 9.33 -31.95
CA THR A 93 -12.34 8.21 -31.24
C THR A 93 -12.22 8.52 -29.74
N PRO A 94 -12.76 7.66 -28.84
CA PRO A 94 -12.66 7.87 -27.41
C PRO A 94 -11.21 8.02 -26.92
N ASP A 95 -10.96 8.97 -26.03
CA ASP A 95 -9.60 9.29 -25.56
C ASP A 95 -8.87 8.09 -24.96
N ILE A 96 -9.58 7.17 -24.31
CA ILE A 96 -8.98 5.92 -23.78
C ILE A 96 -8.43 5.03 -24.90
N VAL A 97 -9.13 4.95 -26.03
CA VAL A 97 -8.68 4.17 -27.20
C VAL A 97 -7.52 4.89 -27.87
N ARG A 98 -7.62 6.21 -28.07
CA ARG A 98 -6.53 7.03 -28.60
C ARG A 98 -5.27 6.90 -27.75
N GLY A 99 -5.39 6.96 -26.43
CA GLY A 99 -4.30 6.78 -25.47
C GLY A 99 -3.63 5.40 -25.57
N LEU A 100 -4.41 4.33 -25.70
CA LEU A 100 -3.88 2.97 -25.87
C LEU A 100 -3.04 2.83 -27.15
N TYR A 101 -3.53 3.37 -28.28
CA TYR A 101 -2.80 3.33 -29.55
C TYR A 101 -1.56 4.22 -29.53
N VAL A 102 -1.65 5.41 -28.94
CA VAL A 102 -0.49 6.30 -28.76
C VAL A 102 0.58 5.61 -27.92
N PHE A 103 0.19 5.00 -26.80
CA PHE A 103 1.11 4.25 -25.93
C PHE A 103 1.81 3.11 -26.68
N ALA A 104 1.04 2.33 -27.44
CA ALA A 104 1.57 1.21 -28.19
C ALA A 104 2.46 1.66 -29.36
N ASN A 105 2.07 2.71 -30.08
CA ASN A 105 2.86 3.28 -31.18
C ASN A 105 4.18 3.87 -30.68
N ASP A 106 4.16 4.62 -29.59
CA ASP A 106 5.36 5.13 -28.96
C ASP A 106 6.31 3.96 -28.58
N SER A 107 5.77 2.86 -28.05
CA SER A 107 6.59 1.70 -27.64
C SER A 107 7.18 0.94 -28.81
N ALA A 108 6.56 1.01 -29.99
CA ALA A 108 7.05 0.39 -31.21
C ALA A 108 8.09 1.26 -31.95
N THR A 109 7.98 2.58 -31.84
CA THR A 109 8.76 3.54 -32.65
C THR A 109 9.89 4.23 -31.89
N ILE A 110 9.80 4.33 -30.56
CA ILE A 110 10.77 5.04 -29.72
C ILE A 110 11.64 4.00 -28.99
N SER A 111 12.79 3.67 -29.58
CA SER A 111 13.78 2.78 -28.98
C SER A 111 14.70 3.51 -27.99
N ALA A 112 15.44 2.76 -27.18
CA ALA A 112 16.46 3.34 -26.29
C ALA A 112 17.51 4.17 -27.06
N ASP A 113 17.88 3.76 -28.28
CA ASP A 113 18.81 4.50 -29.14
C ASP A 113 18.20 5.84 -29.59
N ILE A 114 16.91 5.86 -29.92
CA ILE A 114 16.18 7.10 -30.26
C ILE A 114 16.14 8.03 -29.05
N VAL A 115 15.88 7.51 -27.84
CA VAL A 115 15.88 8.32 -26.61
C VAL A 115 17.28 8.87 -26.29
N ALA A 116 18.33 8.06 -26.45
CA ALA A 116 19.71 8.51 -26.25
C ALA A 116 20.11 9.57 -27.29
N GLY A 117 19.72 9.38 -28.56
CA GLY A 117 19.92 10.37 -29.63
C GLY A 117 19.19 11.68 -29.33
N PHE A 118 17.95 11.58 -28.84
CA PHE A 118 17.13 12.71 -28.44
C PHE A 118 17.81 13.54 -27.34
N LEU A 119 18.31 12.90 -26.28
CA LEU A 119 19.04 13.59 -25.20
C LEU A 119 20.28 14.34 -25.70
N ARG A 120 21.07 13.72 -26.59
CA ARG A 120 22.24 14.37 -27.20
C ARG A 120 21.84 15.56 -28.08
N ALA A 121 20.80 15.41 -28.89
CA ALA A 121 20.27 16.49 -29.72
C ALA A 121 19.75 17.66 -28.87
N LEU A 122 19.08 17.35 -27.75
CA LEU A 122 18.56 18.33 -26.81
C LEU A 122 19.69 19.12 -26.13
N LYS A 123 20.74 18.42 -25.67
CA LYS A 123 21.94 19.07 -25.15
C LYS A 123 22.62 19.95 -26.20
N ALA A 124 22.86 19.45 -27.40
CA ALA A 124 23.48 20.22 -28.47
C ALA A 124 22.67 21.49 -28.81
N ALA A 125 21.34 21.40 -28.81
CA ALA A 125 20.49 22.54 -29.05
C ALA A 125 20.52 23.57 -27.91
N GLN A 126 20.61 23.12 -26.64
CA GLN A 126 20.81 24.03 -25.50
C GLN A 126 22.17 24.71 -25.53
N ASP A 127 23.24 23.96 -25.79
CA ASP A 127 24.61 24.48 -25.86
C ASP A 127 24.71 25.55 -26.96
N ALA A 128 24.01 25.38 -28.09
CA ALA A 128 23.95 26.37 -29.18
C ALA A 128 23.20 27.67 -28.81
N HIS A 129 22.30 27.65 -27.83
CA HIS A 129 21.50 28.80 -27.40
C HIS A 129 22.03 29.46 -26.12
N GLN A 130 23.08 28.93 -25.50
CA GLN A 130 23.66 29.55 -24.30
C GLN A 130 24.43 30.83 -24.65
N PRO A 131 24.17 31.95 -23.97
CA PRO A 131 25.00 33.14 -24.10
C PRO A 131 26.42 32.84 -23.57
N PRO A 132 27.47 33.45 -24.15
CA PRO A 132 28.84 33.26 -23.68
C PRO A 132 28.94 33.61 -22.19
N GLY A 133 29.22 32.61 -21.34
CA GLY A 133 29.36 32.76 -19.89
C GLY A 133 28.18 32.30 -19.02
N GLY A 134 27.11 31.73 -19.59
CA GLY A 134 26.02 31.12 -18.81
C GLY A 134 26.44 29.79 -18.16
N SER A 135 26.28 29.66 -16.84
CA SER A 135 26.85 28.54 -16.05
C SER A 135 25.92 27.34 -15.82
N SER A 136 24.90 27.12 -16.63
CA SER A 136 23.95 26.01 -16.41
C SER A 136 23.65 25.26 -17.71
N SER A 137 24.64 24.51 -18.20
CA SER A 137 24.39 23.47 -19.21
C SER A 137 23.68 22.31 -18.52
N LEU A 138 22.52 21.91 -19.03
CA LEU A 138 21.89 20.66 -18.63
C LEU A 138 22.88 19.51 -18.86
N ASP A 139 23.18 18.77 -17.81
CA ASP A 139 23.99 17.57 -17.92
C ASP A 139 23.09 16.37 -18.22
N VAL A 140 22.97 16.03 -19.51
CA VAL A 140 22.19 14.87 -19.96
C VAL A 140 22.98 13.56 -19.88
N GLU A 141 24.30 13.62 -19.69
CA GLU A 141 25.17 12.43 -19.74
C GLU A 141 24.77 11.35 -18.71
N PRO A 142 24.41 11.68 -17.45
CA PRO A 142 23.93 10.68 -16.49
C PRO A 142 22.64 9.95 -16.92
N PHE A 143 21.87 10.55 -17.84
CA PHE A 143 20.57 10.03 -18.27
C PHE A 143 20.66 9.16 -19.53
N ILE A 144 21.71 9.30 -20.34
CA ILE A 144 21.91 8.51 -21.57
C ILE A 144 21.93 6.99 -21.28
N PRO A 145 22.63 6.49 -20.24
CA PRO A 145 22.58 5.06 -19.89
C PRO A 145 21.18 4.56 -19.48
N LEU A 146 20.28 5.48 -19.10
CA LEU A 146 18.92 5.19 -18.65
C LEU A 146 17.88 5.37 -19.77
N ALA A 147 18.33 5.56 -21.01
CA ALA A 147 17.46 5.86 -22.16
C ALA A 147 16.34 4.83 -22.39
N ALA A 148 16.56 3.56 -22.03
CA ALA A 148 15.55 2.51 -22.12
C ALA A 148 14.33 2.77 -21.20
N ASP A 149 14.54 3.45 -20.07
CA ASP A 149 13.50 3.68 -19.06
C ASP A 149 12.84 5.05 -19.20
N LEU A 150 13.54 6.01 -19.83
CA LEU A 150 13.09 7.39 -19.91
C LEU A 150 11.80 7.59 -20.71
N LEU A 151 11.50 6.73 -21.68
CA LEU A 151 10.19 6.75 -22.34
C LEU A 151 9.05 6.42 -21.36
N GLY A 152 9.23 5.40 -20.52
CA GLY A 152 8.28 5.04 -19.47
C GLY A 152 8.16 6.15 -18.43
N TYR A 153 9.30 6.73 -18.04
CA TYR A 153 9.35 7.87 -17.13
C TYR A 153 8.60 9.09 -17.67
N PHE A 154 8.87 9.54 -18.89
CA PHE A 154 8.20 10.71 -19.47
C PHE A 154 6.70 10.52 -19.65
N ARG A 155 6.24 9.29 -19.93
CA ARG A 155 4.81 8.95 -19.95
C ARG A 155 4.20 9.04 -18.56
N THR A 156 4.87 8.48 -17.56
CA THR A 156 4.39 8.47 -16.17
C THR A 156 4.40 9.87 -15.56
N ALA A 157 5.35 10.71 -15.97
CA ALA A 157 5.42 12.11 -15.58
C ALA A 157 4.56 13.04 -16.45
N PHE A 158 3.76 12.49 -17.39
CA PHE A 158 2.91 13.23 -18.33
C PHE A 158 3.58 14.44 -18.98
N SER A 159 4.86 14.28 -19.34
CA SER A 159 5.66 15.36 -19.90
C SER A 159 4.95 16.01 -21.10
N ALA A 160 4.64 17.29 -20.96
CA ALA A 160 3.98 18.11 -21.96
C ALA A 160 4.96 18.73 -22.97
N ALA A 161 6.26 18.77 -22.67
CA ALA A 161 7.30 19.21 -23.61
C ALA A 161 8.20 18.07 -24.10
N LEU A 162 8.84 17.32 -23.19
CA LEU A 162 9.84 16.30 -23.57
C LEU A 162 9.23 15.11 -24.33
N LEU A 163 8.05 14.61 -23.92
CA LEU A 163 7.43 13.47 -24.61
C LEU A 163 6.95 13.83 -26.04
N PRO A 164 6.28 14.97 -26.30
CA PRO A 164 5.98 15.41 -27.67
C PRO A 164 7.23 15.64 -28.52
N LEU A 165 8.28 16.27 -27.97
CA LEU A 165 9.54 16.46 -28.69
C LEU A 165 10.21 15.13 -29.03
N LEU A 166 10.21 14.17 -28.10
CA LEU A 166 10.74 12.83 -28.32
C LEU A 166 9.97 12.09 -29.42
N ARG A 167 8.64 12.22 -29.47
CA ARG A 167 7.80 11.66 -30.55
C ARG A 167 8.13 12.29 -31.91
N LEU A 168 8.28 13.60 -31.98
CA LEU A 168 8.66 14.30 -33.21
C LEU A 168 10.08 13.91 -33.66
N TYR A 169 11.01 13.79 -32.72
CA TYR A 169 12.36 13.33 -32.98
C TYR A 169 12.37 11.90 -33.53
N ALA A 170 11.60 10.99 -32.91
CA ALA A 170 11.43 9.62 -33.38
C ALA A 170 10.81 9.55 -34.78
N ALA A 171 9.76 10.35 -35.04
CA ALA A 171 9.10 10.43 -36.34
C ALA A 171 10.03 10.94 -37.46
N SER A 172 11.05 11.74 -37.12
CA SER A 172 12.11 12.15 -38.05
C SER A 172 13.19 11.09 -38.30
N GLY A 173 13.03 9.88 -37.77
CA GLY A 173 14.07 8.85 -37.78
C GLY A 173 15.27 9.18 -36.88
N GLY A 174 15.07 10.01 -35.85
CA GLY A 174 16.12 10.43 -34.93
C GLY A 174 17.10 11.46 -35.52
N THR A 175 16.64 12.30 -36.46
CA THR A 175 17.53 13.25 -37.17
C THR A 175 17.21 14.72 -36.90
N GLN A 176 15.97 15.06 -36.56
CA GLN A 176 15.51 16.45 -36.40
C GLN A 176 14.83 16.67 -35.06
N LEU A 177 15.35 17.61 -34.28
CA LEU A 177 14.73 18.08 -33.04
C LEU A 177 13.95 19.37 -33.30
N ALA A 178 12.62 19.29 -33.29
CA ALA A 178 11.73 20.42 -33.58
C ALA A 178 11.39 21.23 -32.31
N LEU A 179 12.36 21.94 -31.75
CA LEU A 179 12.18 22.72 -30.49
C LEU A 179 11.03 23.74 -30.56
N THR A 180 10.69 24.25 -31.74
CA THR A 180 9.60 25.20 -31.95
C THR A 180 8.20 24.59 -31.76
N ALA A 181 8.09 23.27 -31.62
CA ALA A 181 6.83 22.59 -31.38
C ALA A 181 6.33 22.71 -29.92
N VAL A 182 7.16 23.23 -29.01
CA VAL A 182 6.84 23.42 -27.59
C VAL A 182 7.23 24.82 -27.13
N SER A 183 6.59 25.32 -26.06
CA SER A 183 6.98 26.58 -25.44
C SER A 183 8.40 26.48 -24.86
N PRO A 184 9.31 27.44 -25.13
CA PRO A 184 10.64 27.45 -24.53
C PRO A 184 10.61 27.44 -22.99
N ASP A 185 9.65 28.13 -22.39
CA ASP A 185 9.51 28.21 -20.92
C ASP A 185 9.11 26.85 -20.33
N LEU A 186 8.13 26.18 -20.96
CA LEU A 186 7.70 24.84 -20.56
C LEU A 186 8.83 23.82 -20.71
N LEU A 187 9.58 23.90 -21.82
CA LEU A 187 10.73 23.04 -22.04
C LEU A 187 11.78 23.23 -20.94
N GLN A 188 12.12 24.47 -20.58
CA GLN A 188 13.09 24.74 -19.52
C GLN A 188 12.60 24.25 -18.15
N GLN A 189 11.31 24.43 -17.87
CA GLN A 189 10.69 23.93 -16.65
C GLN A 189 10.82 22.40 -16.54
N GLU A 190 10.45 21.66 -17.58
CA GLU A 190 10.53 20.19 -17.58
C GLU A 190 11.98 19.67 -17.59
N LEU A 191 12.90 20.38 -18.24
CA LEU A 191 14.32 20.03 -18.18
C LEU A 191 14.85 20.10 -16.75
N ALA A 192 14.47 21.13 -15.99
CA ALA A 192 14.87 21.26 -14.59
C ALA A 192 14.15 20.25 -13.68
N SER A 193 12.85 20.01 -13.90
CA SER A 193 12.04 19.17 -13.01
C SER A 193 12.14 17.68 -13.30
N LEU A 194 12.26 17.27 -14.57
CA LEU A 194 12.22 15.87 -14.98
C LEU A 194 13.61 15.29 -15.23
N LEU A 195 14.52 16.04 -15.87
CA LEU A 195 15.90 15.59 -16.08
C LEU A 195 16.81 16.01 -14.91
N ASN A 196 16.38 15.65 -13.70
CA ASN A 196 17.21 15.67 -12.51
C ASN A 196 17.21 14.27 -11.84
N SER A 197 18.33 13.94 -11.20
CA SER A 197 18.53 12.61 -10.60
C SER A 197 17.56 12.31 -9.45
N SER A 198 17.07 13.32 -8.74
CA SER A 198 16.10 13.17 -7.65
C SER A 198 14.73 12.72 -8.16
N SER A 199 14.19 13.38 -9.19
CA SER A 199 12.90 13.04 -9.80
C SER A 199 12.93 11.67 -10.45
N LEU A 200 14.02 11.32 -11.14
CA LEU A 200 14.15 10.01 -11.73
C LEU A 200 14.28 8.91 -10.66
N ASN A 201 15.00 9.16 -9.56
CA ASN A 201 15.04 8.26 -8.41
C ASN A 201 13.66 8.10 -7.75
N ALA A 202 12.86 9.17 -7.67
CA ALA A 202 11.50 9.10 -7.17
C ALA A 202 10.60 8.24 -8.07
N TYR A 203 10.70 8.40 -9.40
CA TYR A 203 10.00 7.55 -10.37
C TYR A 203 10.38 6.08 -10.20
N TYR A 204 11.67 5.77 -10.09
CA TYR A 204 12.07 4.38 -9.87
C TYR A 204 11.65 3.86 -8.51
N THR A 205 11.64 4.69 -7.46
CA THR A 205 11.13 4.32 -6.14
C THR A 205 9.64 3.98 -6.22
N GLN A 206 8.86 4.79 -6.92
CA GLN A 206 7.44 4.56 -7.13
C GLN A 206 7.19 3.33 -8.01
N THR A 207 7.97 3.12 -9.06
CA THR A 207 7.87 1.97 -9.95
C THR A 207 8.33 0.68 -9.29
N ALA A 208 9.34 0.73 -8.42
CA ALA A 208 9.79 -0.39 -7.58
C ALA A 208 8.74 -0.77 -6.53
N ARG A 209 8.00 0.21 -6.02
CA ARG A 209 6.80 0.00 -5.19
C ARG A 209 5.60 -0.46 -6.03
N GLY A 210 5.62 -0.22 -7.35
CA GLY A 210 4.56 -0.38 -8.35
C GLY A 210 4.50 -1.71 -9.11
N CYS A 211 5.66 -2.28 -9.45
CA CYS A 211 5.77 -3.28 -10.52
C CYS A 211 6.28 -4.64 -10.02
N GLY A 212 5.34 -5.48 -9.59
CA GLY A 212 5.42 -6.94 -9.69
C GLY A 212 4.95 -7.48 -11.05
N THR A 213 5.24 -6.81 -12.18
CA THR A 213 4.87 -7.28 -13.52
C THR A 213 6.04 -7.91 -14.29
N ARG A 214 5.70 -8.96 -15.03
CA ARG A 214 6.57 -9.97 -15.63
C ARG A 214 7.24 -9.45 -16.92
N PRO A 215 8.55 -9.68 -17.18
CA PRO A 215 9.11 -9.43 -18.51
C PRO A 215 8.62 -10.51 -19.49
N THR A 216 8.08 -10.09 -20.64
CA THR A 216 7.87 -10.94 -21.81
C THR A 216 9.21 -11.23 -22.47
N ALA A 217 9.51 -12.52 -22.64
CA ALA A 217 10.72 -12.99 -23.29
C ALA A 217 10.62 -12.84 -24.81
N ALA A 218 11.50 -12.05 -25.40
CA ALA A 218 11.95 -12.22 -26.78
C ALA A 218 13.40 -11.70 -26.91
N ALA A 219 14.22 -12.47 -27.62
CA ALA A 219 15.63 -12.23 -27.97
C ALA A 219 16.70 -12.53 -26.91
N ALA A 220 17.08 -13.81 -26.78
CA ALA A 220 18.48 -14.22 -26.58
C ALA A 220 18.65 -15.71 -26.95
N ALA A 221 18.82 -15.99 -28.24
CA ALA A 221 19.43 -17.23 -28.72
C ALA A 221 20.81 -16.87 -29.27
N GLY A 222 21.87 -17.43 -28.70
CA GLY A 222 23.22 -17.24 -29.24
C GLY A 222 24.35 -17.66 -28.30
N GLY A 223 24.73 -18.94 -28.38
CA GLY A 223 26.14 -19.36 -28.27
C GLY A 223 26.71 -19.66 -26.87
N ALA A 224 26.95 -20.95 -26.59
CA ALA A 224 28.29 -21.56 -26.65
C ALA A 224 28.43 -22.73 -25.65
N THR A 225 28.44 -23.93 -26.21
CA THR A 225 28.89 -25.20 -25.62
C THR A 225 30.42 -25.17 -25.42
N LEU A 226 30.94 -25.76 -24.32
CA LEU A 226 32.15 -26.63 -24.31
C LEU A 226 32.44 -27.28 -22.93
N LEU A 227 32.15 -28.59 -22.88
CA LEU A 227 32.89 -29.76 -22.36
C LEU A 227 33.68 -29.82 -21.03
N ALA A 228 33.52 -31.03 -20.43
CA ALA A 228 34.39 -31.84 -19.56
C ALA A 228 34.35 -31.53 -18.03
N GLY A 229 34.28 -32.51 -17.12
CA GLY A 229 34.53 -33.95 -17.23
C GLY A 229 34.12 -34.73 -15.97
N SER A 230 34.25 -36.05 -16.12
CA SER A 230 33.80 -37.17 -15.29
C SER A 230 34.60 -37.49 -14.02
N GLY A 231 33.96 -38.22 -13.11
CA GLY A 231 34.58 -39.10 -12.09
C GLY A 231 34.04 -38.78 -10.69
N GLY A 232 33.62 -39.70 -9.83
CA GLY A 232 33.80 -41.15 -9.75
C GLY A 232 33.66 -41.51 -8.26
N GLN A 233 32.74 -42.43 -7.99
CA GLN A 233 32.38 -43.13 -6.74
C GLN A 233 33.45 -43.23 -5.62
N ALA A 234 33.03 -43.18 -4.34
CA ALA A 234 32.82 -44.41 -3.53
C ALA A 234 32.87 -44.18 -2.00
N ALA A 235 31.96 -44.92 -1.35
CA ALA A 235 31.67 -45.09 0.06
C ALA A 235 32.83 -45.31 1.05
N GLY A 236 32.64 -44.82 2.28
CA GLY A 236 33.35 -45.26 3.48
C GLY A 236 32.49 -45.16 4.74
N LYS A 237 31.75 -46.22 5.06
CA LYS A 237 30.99 -46.39 6.32
C LYS A 237 31.96 -46.63 7.48
N ARG A 238 31.93 -45.78 8.52
CA ARG A 238 32.38 -46.15 9.88
C ARG A 238 31.27 -45.86 10.89
N ARG A 239 30.73 -46.94 11.45
CA ARG A 239 29.89 -46.95 12.65
C ARG A 239 30.75 -46.56 13.86
N ARG A 240 30.31 -45.58 14.64
CA ARG A 240 30.64 -45.47 16.07
C ARG A 240 29.35 -45.28 16.85
N LEU A 241 29.18 -46.12 17.86
CA LEU A 241 28.10 -46.13 18.83
C LEU A 241 28.46 -45.24 20.03
N SER A 242 27.39 -44.71 20.63
CA SER A 242 27.25 -44.19 22.00
C SER A 242 27.78 -42.79 22.35
N ALA A 243 26.82 -41.89 22.64
CA ALA A 243 26.78 -40.97 23.79
C ALA A 243 25.42 -40.24 23.79
N ALA A 244 24.37 -40.93 24.27
CA ALA A 244 23.05 -40.34 24.48
C ALA A 244 23.01 -39.70 25.88
N GLY A 245 23.15 -38.37 25.96
CA GLY A 245 23.01 -37.64 27.24
C GLY A 245 23.15 -36.13 27.13
N THR A 246 23.92 -35.62 26.16
CA THR A 246 24.19 -34.16 25.98
C THR A 246 23.66 -33.59 24.65
N ALA A 247 23.00 -34.42 23.83
CA ALA A 247 22.59 -34.07 22.47
C ALA A 247 21.41 -33.08 22.37
N ARG A 248 20.62 -32.87 23.44
CA ARG A 248 19.45 -31.97 23.39
C ARG A 248 19.80 -30.48 23.48
N LEU A 249 20.92 -30.10 24.08
CA LEU A 249 21.38 -28.70 24.13
C LEU A 249 22.24 -28.33 22.91
N SER A 250 23.01 -29.28 22.37
CA SER A 250 23.82 -29.06 21.16
C SER A 250 23.00 -29.03 19.85
N SER A 251 21.83 -29.68 19.80
CA SER A 251 20.94 -29.62 18.64
C SER A 251 20.24 -28.27 18.48
N ARG A 252 19.84 -27.62 19.60
CA ARG A 252 19.30 -26.24 19.58
C ARG A 252 20.34 -25.22 19.10
N ARG A 253 21.60 -25.36 19.54
CA ARG A 253 22.69 -24.48 19.10
C ARG A 253 22.99 -24.61 17.60
N ARG A 254 22.83 -25.83 17.05
CA ARG A 254 23.08 -26.11 15.62
C ARG A 254 21.97 -25.59 14.69
N LEU A 255 20.72 -25.46 15.17
CA LEU A 255 19.62 -24.84 14.42
C LEU A 255 19.77 -23.31 14.32
N GLN A 256 20.33 -22.65 15.35
CA GLN A 256 20.58 -21.20 15.31
C GLN A 256 21.82 -20.83 14.47
N GLN A 257 22.83 -21.70 14.40
CA GLN A 257 24.08 -21.43 13.66
C GLN A 257 23.96 -21.53 12.13
N GLY A 258 22.84 -22.02 11.59
CA GLY A 258 22.62 -22.11 10.14
C GLY A 258 21.86 -20.94 9.52
N ALA A 259 21.14 -20.16 10.33
CA ALA A 259 20.13 -19.21 9.85
C ALA A 259 20.68 -17.93 9.18
N GLY A 260 22.00 -17.73 9.18
CA GLY A 260 22.61 -16.49 8.68
C GLY A 260 23.08 -16.49 7.22
N THR A 261 23.20 -17.66 6.57
CA THR A 261 23.73 -17.73 5.20
C THR A 261 22.65 -17.42 4.16
N ALA A 262 23.05 -16.84 3.02
CA ALA A 262 22.14 -16.61 1.88
C ALA A 262 21.42 -17.89 1.47
N GLN A 263 22.15 -19.01 1.43
CA GLN A 263 21.58 -20.30 1.09
C GLN A 263 20.51 -20.73 2.10
N ALA A 264 20.76 -20.60 3.40
CA ALA A 264 19.77 -20.97 4.42
C ALA A 264 18.52 -20.10 4.33
N MET A 265 18.69 -18.81 4.06
CA MET A 265 17.59 -17.87 3.87
C MET A 265 16.75 -18.23 2.64
N VAL A 266 17.38 -18.51 1.50
CA VAL A 266 16.69 -19.03 0.30
C VAL A 266 15.93 -20.32 0.60
N CYS A 267 16.51 -21.22 1.39
CA CYS A 267 15.83 -22.45 1.78
C CYS A 267 14.62 -22.24 2.70
N SER A 268 14.58 -21.13 3.46
CA SER A 268 13.45 -20.79 4.32
C SER A 268 12.19 -20.38 3.53
N VAL A 269 12.36 -19.84 2.32
CA VAL A 269 11.26 -19.39 1.45
C VAL A 269 10.84 -20.41 0.39
N ARG A 270 11.33 -21.65 0.47
CA ARG A 270 10.99 -22.72 -0.50
C ARG A 270 9.49 -23.02 -0.60
N GLN A 271 8.71 -22.75 0.44
CA GLN A 271 7.25 -22.98 0.44
C GLN A 271 6.48 -22.00 -0.45
N TYR A 272 7.13 -20.91 -0.88
CA TYR A 272 6.58 -19.90 -1.78
C TYR A 272 6.95 -20.15 -3.25
N LEU A 273 7.60 -21.28 -3.55
CA LEU A 273 7.79 -21.74 -4.92
C LEU A 273 6.45 -22.21 -5.50
N PRO A 274 6.20 -21.96 -6.80
CA PRO A 274 4.98 -22.43 -7.44
C PRO A 274 4.95 -23.96 -7.44
N PRO A 275 3.76 -24.58 -7.41
CA PRO A 275 3.63 -26.03 -7.47
C PRO A 275 4.44 -26.63 -8.64
N GLY A 276 5.29 -27.60 -8.34
CA GLY A 276 6.16 -28.27 -9.33
C GLY A 276 7.53 -27.64 -9.54
N ALA A 277 7.79 -26.42 -9.04
CA ALA A 277 9.14 -25.87 -9.04
C ALA A 277 10.03 -26.61 -8.03
N GLN A 278 11.25 -26.97 -8.46
CA GLN A 278 12.21 -27.62 -7.59
C GLN A 278 12.96 -26.58 -6.75
N PRO A 279 13.12 -26.80 -5.43
CA PRO A 279 14.00 -25.96 -4.63
C PRO A 279 15.45 -26.13 -5.10
N PRO A 280 16.34 -25.15 -4.82
CA PRO A 280 17.77 -25.30 -5.06
C PRO A 280 18.27 -26.63 -4.47
N ALA A 281 19.06 -27.38 -5.25
CA ALA A 281 19.55 -28.71 -4.85
C ALA A 281 20.33 -28.71 -3.52
N ALA A 282 20.87 -27.55 -3.14
CA ALA A 282 21.61 -27.34 -1.90
C ALA A 282 20.72 -27.17 -0.65
N CYS A 283 19.39 -27.07 -0.80
CA CYS A 283 18.53 -27.01 0.36
C CYS A 283 18.44 -28.37 1.04
N PRO A 284 18.85 -28.48 2.32
CA PRO A 284 18.69 -29.74 3.03
C PRO A 284 17.22 -30.14 2.96
N ALA A 285 16.96 -31.43 2.76
CA ALA A 285 15.62 -31.95 2.93
C ALA A 285 15.16 -31.49 4.31
N VAL A 286 14.18 -30.59 4.34
CA VAL A 286 13.58 -30.18 5.59
C VAL A 286 12.93 -31.45 6.10
N ALA A 287 13.62 -32.13 7.01
CA ALA A 287 12.99 -33.09 7.89
C ALA A 287 11.78 -32.34 8.41
N ALA A 288 10.57 -32.78 8.02
CA ALA A 288 9.32 -32.06 8.24
C ALA A 288 9.36 -31.51 9.66
N SER A 289 9.76 -30.24 9.76
CA SER A 289 10.11 -29.67 11.04
C SER A 289 8.76 -29.42 11.62
N SER A 290 8.31 -30.32 12.47
CA SER A 290 7.10 -30.20 13.26
C SER A 290 7.21 -29.05 14.26
N SER A 291 8.02 -28.02 13.99
CA SER A 291 8.11 -26.75 14.71
C SER A 291 6.89 -25.86 14.48
N SER A 292 5.94 -26.29 13.64
CA SER A 292 4.55 -25.85 13.70
C SER A 292 3.76 -26.53 14.82
N SER A 293 4.37 -27.37 15.66
CA SER A 293 3.74 -27.74 16.94
C SER A 293 3.47 -26.43 17.64
N PRO A 294 2.19 -26.02 17.81
CA PRO A 294 1.88 -24.83 18.58
C PRO A 294 2.67 -24.93 19.87
N GLN A 295 3.30 -23.83 20.31
CA GLN A 295 3.90 -23.83 21.65
C GLN A 295 2.84 -24.40 22.58
N LEU A 296 3.19 -25.48 23.31
CA LEU A 296 2.28 -26.32 24.09
C LEU A 296 1.20 -25.45 24.76
N GLY A 297 0.02 -25.34 24.15
CA GLY A 297 -1.11 -24.55 24.65
C GLY A 297 -1.68 -23.42 23.78
N PHE A 298 -1.06 -22.96 22.69
CA PHE A 298 -1.71 -21.97 21.82
C PHE A 298 -2.87 -22.60 21.04
N ILE A 299 -4.09 -22.09 21.27
CA ILE A 299 -5.28 -22.51 20.55
C ILE A 299 -5.37 -21.68 19.26
N PRO A 300 -5.43 -22.30 18.07
CA PRO A 300 -5.60 -21.55 16.84
C PRO A 300 -6.82 -20.62 16.91
N VAL A 301 -6.71 -19.44 16.30
CA VAL A 301 -7.78 -18.42 16.32
C VAL A 301 -8.14 -17.98 14.90
N ALA A 302 -9.44 -17.83 14.67
CA ALA A 302 -9.99 -17.20 13.47
C ALA A 302 -10.58 -15.83 13.84
N ILE A 303 -9.95 -14.76 13.39
CA ILE A 303 -10.27 -13.38 13.78
C ILE A 303 -11.11 -12.73 12.69
N PRO A 304 -12.34 -12.26 13.00
CA PRO A 304 -13.18 -11.59 12.01
C PRO A 304 -12.61 -10.22 11.63
N VAL A 305 -12.70 -9.86 10.34
CA VAL A 305 -12.25 -8.59 9.79
C VAL A 305 -13.39 -7.91 9.03
N VAL A 306 -13.60 -6.62 9.31
CA VAL A 306 -14.54 -5.75 8.60
C VAL A 306 -13.78 -4.59 7.98
N PHE A 307 -14.02 -4.34 6.69
CA PHE A 307 -13.46 -3.19 5.98
C PHE A 307 -14.46 -2.03 5.98
N HIS A 308 -13.95 -0.82 6.18
CA HIS A 308 -14.70 0.43 6.23
C HIS A 308 -14.17 1.32 5.09
N CYS A 309 -14.79 1.23 3.92
CA CYS A 309 -14.40 2.00 2.74
C CYS A 309 -14.99 3.40 2.86
N LEU A 310 -14.13 4.37 3.15
CA LEU A 310 -14.50 5.76 3.36
C LEU A 310 -14.66 6.42 1.98
N GLY A 311 -15.70 7.22 1.82
CA GLY A 311 -16.00 7.97 0.62
C GLY A 311 -16.06 9.47 0.89
N PHE A 312 -16.24 10.23 -0.18
CA PHE A 312 -16.39 11.68 -0.13
C PHE A 312 -17.42 12.14 -1.16
N ILE A 313 -17.88 13.38 -1.04
CA ILE A 313 -18.80 14.00 -1.99
C ILE A 313 -17.95 14.58 -3.12
N TRP A 314 -18.15 14.06 -4.33
CA TRP A 314 -17.58 14.67 -5.52
C TRP A 314 -18.47 15.87 -5.91
N PRO A 315 -17.92 17.08 -6.09
CA PRO A 315 -18.70 18.29 -6.37
C PRO A 315 -19.43 18.30 -7.74
N GLY A 316 -19.43 17.18 -8.47
CA GLY A 316 -19.91 17.08 -9.85
C GLY A 316 -18.83 17.55 -10.84
N SER A 317 -18.96 17.20 -12.13
CA SER A 317 -18.17 17.90 -13.15
C SER A 317 -18.67 19.35 -13.22
N SER A 318 -17.77 20.27 -13.52
CA SER A 318 -18.09 21.68 -13.79
C SER A 318 -19.08 21.88 -14.95
N ASP A 319 -19.37 20.82 -15.71
CA ASP A 319 -20.20 20.85 -16.91
C ASP A 319 -21.72 20.83 -16.64
N GLY A 320 -22.14 21.14 -15.40
CA GLY A 320 -23.42 21.81 -15.17
C GLY A 320 -24.69 20.94 -15.08
N GLY A 321 -24.69 19.83 -14.34
CA GLY A 321 -25.98 19.18 -14.04
C GLY A 321 -26.01 17.96 -13.11
N ALA A 322 -24.88 17.35 -12.75
CA ALA A 322 -24.90 16.19 -11.85
C ALA A 322 -25.04 16.65 -10.40
N ALA A 323 -26.07 16.15 -9.70
CA ALA A 323 -26.21 16.37 -8.27
C ALA A 323 -24.97 15.81 -7.52
N PRO A 324 -24.54 16.45 -6.42
CA PRO A 324 -23.45 15.93 -5.59
C PRO A 324 -23.76 14.48 -5.22
N SER A 325 -22.84 13.58 -5.57
CA SER A 325 -22.98 12.16 -5.25
C SER A 325 -21.85 11.75 -4.34
N LEU A 326 -22.14 10.82 -3.42
CA LEU A 326 -21.12 10.15 -2.65
C LEU A 326 -20.27 9.35 -3.63
N TYR A 327 -19.07 9.86 -3.85
CA TYR A 327 -18.03 9.18 -4.58
C TYR A 327 -17.31 8.23 -3.63
N LEU A 328 -17.62 6.96 -3.80
CA LEU A 328 -16.70 5.89 -3.47
C LEU A 328 -15.86 5.66 -4.72
N PRO A 329 -14.53 5.58 -4.62
CA PRO A 329 -13.72 5.30 -5.79
C PRO A 329 -14.21 4.01 -6.44
N GLN A 330 -14.21 3.97 -7.78
CA GLN A 330 -15.12 3.31 -8.74
C GLN A 330 -15.63 1.86 -8.49
N LEU A 331 -15.17 1.20 -7.43
CA LEU A 331 -15.61 -0.10 -6.98
C LEU A 331 -16.88 0.05 -6.14
N VAL A 332 -17.99 -0.48 -6.66
CA VAL A 332 -19.25 -0.58 -5.91
C VAL A 332 -19.70 -2.03 -5.81
N GLY A 333 -20.46 -2.33 -4.74
CA GLY A 333 -21.11 -3.63 -4.57
C GLY A 333 -20.13 -4.81 -4.47
N ASP A 334 -20.31 -5.81 -5.34
CA ASP A 334 -19.59 -7.08 -5.29
C ASP A 334 -18.10 -6.96 -5.56
N ARG A 335 -17.65 -5.94 -6.29
CA ARG A 335 -16.23 -5.73 -6.58
C ARG A 335 -15.44 -5.43 -5.30
N LEU A 336 -15.94 -4.57 -4.42
CA LEU A 336 -15.31 -4.29 -3.12
C LEU A 336 -15.26 -5.54 -2.24
N GLN A 337 -16.34 -6.31 -2.24
CA GLN A 337 -16.45 -7.55 -1.47
C GLN A 337 -15.40 -8.58 -1.95
N ALA A 338 -15.22 -8.69 -3.27
CA ALA A 338 -14.17 -9.53 -3.85
C ALA A 338 -12.76 -9.02 -3.52
N ALA A 339 -12.53 -7.70 -3.61
CA ALA A 339 -11.26 -7.07 -3.26
C ALA A 339 -10.86 -7.36 -1.80
N ALA A 340 -11.79 -7.17 -0.86
CA ALA A 340 -11.60 -7.47 0.56
C ALA A 340 -11.31 -8.96 0.81
N ARG A 341 -12.01 -9.87 0.13
CA ARG A 341 -11.73 -11.30 0.20
C ARG A 341 -10.33 -11.62 -0.29
N ASN A 342 -9.90 -11.05 -1.42
CA ASN A 342 -8.55 -11.29 -1.94
C ASN A 342 -7.47 -10.85 -0.95
N LEU A 343 -7.64 -9.70 -0.29
CA LEU A 343 -6.71 -9.24 0.76
C LEU A 343 -6.65 -10.21 1.94
N ILE A 344 -7.79 -10.71 2.40
CA ILE A 344 -7.87 -11.67 3.51
C ILE A 344 -7.23 -13.01 3.11
N ASP A 345 -7.45 -13.47 1.88
CA ASP A 345 -6.84 -14.70 1.37
C ASP A 345 -5.31 -14.55 1.27
N ALA A 346 -4.82 -13.41 0.79
CA ALA A 346 -3.39 -13.08 0.75
C ALA A 346 -2.78 -13.02 2.15
N ALA A 347 -3.43 -12.35 3.10
CA ALA A 347 -2.99 -12.31 4.49
C ALA A 347 -2.95 -13.73 5.09
N ASN A 348 -3.98 -14.54 4.91
CA ASN A 348 -4.01 -15.92 5.40
C ASN A 348 -2.89 -16.79 4.81
N ARG A 349 -2.45 -16.53 3.58
CA ARG A 349 -1.29 -17.22 3.00
C ARG A 349 0.01 -16.87 3.73
N HIS A 350 0.23 -15.61 4.12
CA HIS A 350 1.39 -15.22 4.93
C HIS A 350 1.34 -15.79 6.36
N TYR A 351 0.15 -15.96 6.92
CA TYR A 351 -0.07 -16.47 8.27
C TYR A 351 -0.27 -17.99 8.32
N ASN A 352 -0.08 -18.69 7.20
CA ASN A 352 -0.20 -20.13 7.16
C ASN A 352 0.78 -20.79 8.13
N GLY A 353 0.29 -21.72 8.95
CA GLY A 353 1.09 -22.42 9.97
C GLY A 353 1.35 -21.63 11.26
N THR A 354 0.88 -20.38 11.37
CA THR A 354 1.03 -19.58 12.60
C THR A 354 -0.01 -19.91 13.67
N GLY A 355 -1.09 -20.61 13.31
CA GLY A 355 -2.26 -20.79 14.16
C GLY A 355 -3.21 -19.59 14.17
N VAL A 356 -2.93 -18.54 13.41
CA VAL A 356 -3.84 -17.40 13.23
C VAL A 356 -4.42 -17.42 11.83
N GLN A 357 -5.72 -17.20 11.74
CA GLN A 357 -6.46 -17.02 10.50
C GLN A 357 -7.34 -15.77 10.61
N PHE A 358 -7.57 -15.12 9.49
CA PHE A 358 -8.45 -13.98 9.34
C PHE A 358 -9.69 -14.41 8.58
N LYS A 359 -10.87 -14.01 9.06
CA LYS A 359 -12.16 -14.30 8.43
C LYS A 359 -12.77 -13.01 7.92
N PHE A 360 -12.91 -12.90 6.61
CA PHE A 360 -13.68 -11.83 5.99
C PHE A 360 -15.12 -11.85 6.54
N GLN A 361 -15.58 -10.72 7.08
CA GLN A 361 -16.96 -10.59 7.58
C GLN A 361 -17.81 -9.68 6.70
N ALA A 362 -17.32 -8.47 6.38
CA ALA A 362 -18.07 -7.52 5.55
C ALA A 362 -17.18 -6.40 5.01
N VAL A 363 -17.66 -5.74 3.95
CA VAL A 363 -17.25 -4.38 3.57
C VAL A 363 -18.42 -3.44 3.86
N ARG A 364 -18.15 -2.36 4.59
CA ARG A 364 -19.06 -1.24 4.83
C ARG A 364 -18.71 -0.10 3.89
N GLN A 365 -19.65 0.25 3.02
CA GLN A 365 -19.51 1.32 2.02
C GLN A 365 -20.75 2.24 1.98
N ASP A 366 -21.90 1.76 2.44
CA ASP A 366 -23.16 2.51 2.38
C ASP A 366 -23.21 3.58 3.47
N ALA A 367 -22.97 4.84 3.09
CA ALA A 367 -23.02 5.96 4.02
C ALA A 367 -24.43 6.26 4.54
N SER A 368 -25.50 5.79 3.87
CA SER A 368 -26.86 5.92 4.39
C SER A 368 -27.10 5.04 5.60
N ALA A 369 -26.52 3.83 5.60
CA ALA A 369 -26.50 2.93 6.75
C ALA A 369 -25.46 3.33 7.81
N HIS A 370 -24.38 3.99 7.39
CA HIS A 370 -23.21 4.29 8.21
C HIS A 370 -22.67 5.69 7.92
N ALA A 371 -23.30 6.72 8.49
CA ALA A 371 -22.98 8.13 8.21
C ALA A 371 -21.49 8.51 8.33
N TYR A 372 -20.73 7.85 9.22
CA TYR A 372 -19.29 8.08 9.39
C TYR A 372 -18.44 7.72 8.16
N LEU A 373 -18.99 6.98 7.18
CA LEU A 373 -18.27 6.61 5.96
C LEU A 373 -18.14 7.78 4.97
N ASN A 374 -18.94 8.83 5.11
CA ASN A 374 -18.83 10.02 4.28
C ASN A 374 -17.97 11.08 4.98
N LEU A 375 -16.79 11.38 4.40
CA LEU A 375 -15.87 12.36 4.95
C LEU A 375 -16.12 13.80 4.48
N GLY A 376 -17.13 14.03 3.63
CA GLY A 376 -17.42 15.37 3.13
C GLY A 376 -16.69 15.63 1.83
N THR A 377 -15.51 16.24 1.85
CA THR A 377 -14.78 16.60 0.62
C THR A 377 -13.69 15.59 0.26
N MET A 378 -13.21 15.61 -0.99
CA MET A 378 -12.02 14.84 -1.40
C MET A 378 -10.82 15.18 -0.52
N GLN A 379 -10.67 16.46 -0.17
CA GLN A 379 -9.59 16.93 0.69
C GLN A 379 -9.69 16.32 2.08
N ASP A 380 -10.89 16.28 2.68
CA ASP A 380 -11.10 15.63 3.98
C ASP A 380 -10.82 14.13 3.93
N TRP A 381 -11.10 13.48 2.79
CA TRP A 381 -10.79 12.08 2.57
C TRP A 381 -9.28 11.81 2.49
N GLN A 382 -8.52 12.68 1.81
CA GLN A 382 -7.07 12.61 1.77
C GLN A 382 -6.43 12.92 3.13
N HIS A 383 -6.92 13.95 3.83
CA HIS A 383 -6.47 14.31 5.18
C HIS A 383 -6.85 13.28 6.25
N CYS A 384 -7.73 12.34 5.95
CA CYS A 384 -8.04 11.22 6.84
C CYS A 384 -7.10 10.03 6.56
N THR A 385 -5.80 10.30 6.43
CA THR A 385 -4.75 9.30 6.25
C THR A 385 -3.49 9.65 7.07
N PRO A 386 -2.65 8.68 7.46
CA PRO A 386 -1.40 8.96 8.17
C PRO A 386 -0.30 9.53 7.26
N HIS A 387 0.50 10.47 7.78
CA HIS A 387 1.52 11.22 7.04
C HIS A 387 2.80 11.43 7.88
N PRO A 388 3.67 10.41 8.03
CA PRO A 388 4.79 10.42 8.98
C PRO A 388 5.85 11.52 8.71
N ASN A 389 5.82 12.16 7.55
CA ASN A 389 6.77 13.23 7.19
C ASN A 389 6.24 14.63 7.51
N SER A 390 5.04 14.76 8.10
CA SER A 390 4.45 16.03 8.51
C SER A 390 3.66 15.82 9.80
N ASP A 391 4.20 16.29 10.93
CA ASP A 391 3.56 16.16 12.24
C ASP A 391 2.12 16.70 12.26
N GLU A 392 1.86 17.80 11.55
CA GLU A 392 0.53 18.40 11.45
C GLU A 392 -0.45 17.51 10.68
N LEU A 393 -0.05 17.04 9.49
CA LEU A 393 -0.90 16.17 8.67
C LEU A 393 -1.12 14.82 9.34
N ASP A 394 -0.09 14.27 9.97
CA ASP A 394 -0.19 13.02 10.71
C ASP A 394 -1.16 13.14 11.88
N ALA A 395 -1.02 14.19 12.70
CA ALA A 395 -1.91 14.46 13.81
C ALA A 395 -3.37 14.60 13.34
N ARG A 396 -3.61 15.29 12.20
CA ARG A 396 -4.94 15.42 11.60
C ARG A 396 -5.49 14.08 11.12
N GLY A 397 -4.69 13.29 10.42
CA GLY A 397 -5.04 11.96 9.94
C GLY A 397 -5.39 11.00 11.07
N MET A 398 -4.52 10.91 12.07
CA MET A 398 -4.72 10.09 13.25
C MET A 398 -5.95 10.53 14.05
N ALA A 399 -6.19 11.83 14.22
CA ALA A 399 -7.39 12.35 14.87
C ALA A 399 -8.67 11.97 14.08
N CYS A 400 -8.62 12.02 12.75
CA CYS A 400 -9.73 11.59 11.92
C CYS A 400 -10.03 10.09 12.11
N LEU A 401 -9.02 9.23 11.98
CA LEU A 401 -9.17 7.78 12.11
C LEU A 401 -9.64 7.36 13.52
N ALA A 402 -9.09 8.00 14.56
CA ALA A 402 -9.54 7.77 15.94
C ALA A 402 -11.02 8.11 16.14
N ARG A 403 -11.50 9.23 15.57
CA ARG A 403 -12.92 9.61 15.59
C ARG A 403 -13.79 8.58 14.87
N LEU A 404 -13.35 8.07 13.72
CA LEU A 404 -14.08 7.03 12.98
C LEU A 404 -14.15 5.72 13.78
N ALA A 405 -13.08 5.36 14.47
CA ALA A 405 -13.02 4.18 15.32
C ALA A 405 -13.95 4.28 16.54
N LEU A 406 -14.25 5.49 17.01
CA LEU A 406 -15.22 5.75 18.07
C LEU A 406 -16.69 5.75 17.60
N ALA A 407 -16.96 5.66 16.29
CA ALA A 407 -18.34 5.59 15.80
C ALA A 407 -19.08 4.39 16.45
N PRO A 408 -20.32 4.53 16.96
CA PRO A 408 -20.96 3.51 17.79
C PRO A 408 -21.08 2.12 17.12
N SER A 409 -21.27 2.07 15.81
CA SER A 409 -21.36 0.80 15.06
C SER A 409 -20.01 0.16 14.78
N VAL A 410 -18.90 0.91 14.90
CA VAL A 410 -17.52 0.43 14.81
C VAL A 410 -17.05 -0.02 16.20
N ALA A 411 -17.29 0.79 17.23
CA ALA A 411 -17.01 0.44 18.62
C ALA A 411 -17.66 -0.89 19.05
N ARG A 412 -18.89 -1.14 18.58
CA ARG A 412 -19.61 -2.41 18.79
C ARG A 412 -18.96 -3.61 18.09
N LEU A 413 -18.28 -3.42 16.96
CA LEU A 413 -17.51 -4.48 16.30
C LEU A 413 -16.23 -4.77 17.09
N ALA A 414 -15.51 -3.73 17.51
CA ALA A 414 -14.29 -3.87 18.31
C ALA A 414 -14.56 -4.59 19.65
N SER A 415 -15.68 -4.30 20.33
CA SER A 415 -16.07 -5.00 21.56
C SER A 415 -16.44 -6.47 21.36
N ARG A 416 -16.59 -6.90 20.09
CA ARG A 416 -16.76 -8.31 19.68
C ARG A 416 -15.47 -8.88 19.09
N HIS A 417 -14.34 -8.21 19.29
CA HIS A 417 -13.01 -8.61 18.83
C HIS A 417 -12.92 -8.77 17.30
N VAL A 418 -13.60 -7.88 16.58
CA VAL A 418 -13.47 -7.71 15.14
C VAL A 418 -12.36 -6.70 14.86
N ILE A 419 -11.47 -7.02 13.92
CA ILE A 419 -10.48 -6.06 13.41
C ILE A 419 -11.20 -5.14 12.43
N ASN A 420 -11.21 -3.84 12.73
CA ASN A 420 -11.75 -2.82 11.84
C ASN A 420 -10.60 -2.31 10.95
N VAL A 421 -10.75 -2.44 9.63
CA VAL A 421 -9.80 -1.95 8.63
C VAL A 421 -10.40 -0.73 7.93
N PHE A 422 -9.87 0.46 8.16
CA PHE A 422 -10.27 1.67 7.46
C PHE A 422 -9.55 1.77 6.12
N VAL A 423 -10.27 2.22 5.09
CA VAL A 423 -9.70 2.42 3.75
C VAL A 423 -10.03 3.84 3.28
N SER A 424 -9.00 4.66 3.12
CA SER A 424 -9.10 6.06 2.66
C SER A 424 -7.80 6.54 2.01
N GLY A 425 -7.89 7.69 1.36
CA GLY A 425 -6.83 8.39 0.65
C GLY A 425 -6.19 7.59 -0.47
N SER A 426 -5.49 8.29 -1.34
CA SER A 426 -4.82 7.73 -2.49
C SER A 426 -3.70 8.66 -2.90
N ASN A 427 -2.65 8.13 -3.51
CA ASN A 427 -1.64 8.92 -4.19
C ASN A 427 -1.77 8.84 -5.71
N ARG A 428 -2.86 8.24 -6.22
CA ARG A 428 -3.16 8.30 -7.66
C ARG A 428 -3.59 9.72 -8.02
N GLU A 429 -3.16 10.15 -9.19
CA GLU A 429 -3.40 11.49 -9.73
C GLU A 429 -4.89 11.84 -9.85
N ASP A 430 -5.77 10.86 -10.04
CA ASP A 430 -7.21 11.09 -10.05
C ASP A 430 -7.78 11.57 -8.71
N TYR A 431 -7.00 11.51 -7.63
CA TYR A 431 -7.35 12.03 -6.30
C TYR A 431 -6.37 13.08 -5.77
N CYS A 432 -5.37 13.47 -6.57
CA CYS A 432 -4.23 14.24 -6.12
C CYS A 432 -3.86 15.33 -7.12
N ALA A 433 -3.81 16.57 -6.66
CA ALA A 433 -3.09 17.59 -7.40
C ALA A 433 -1.58 17.30 -7.36
N GLU A 434 -0.86 17.64 -8.43
CA GLU A 434 0.58 17.36 -8.58
C GLU A 434 1.43 17.87 -7.39
N ASP A 435 1.00 18.97 -6.76
CA ASP A 435 1.69 19.57 -5.62
C ASP A 435 1.16 19.17 -4.24
N ASP A 436 0.19 18.27 -4.15
CA ASP A 436 -0.43 17.92 -2.88
C ASP A 436 0.53 17.09 -2.01
N GLN A 437 1.07 17.72 -0.96
CA GLN A 437 1.94 17.07 0.02
C GLN A 437 1.23 15.90 0.73
N VAL A 438 -0.10 15.97 0.87
CA VAL A 438 -0.92 14.92 1.48
C VAL A 438 -0.75 13.62 0.67
N CYS A 439 -0.82 13.72 -0.65
CA CYS A 439 -0.69 12.57 -1.54
C CYS A 439 0.71 11.96 -1.58
N ARG A 440 1.75 12.80 -1.62
CA ARG A 440 3.15 12.35 -1.79
C ARG A 440 3.70 11.57 -0.59
N HIS A 441 3.17 11.82 0.60
CA HIS A 441 3.76 11.32 1.85
C HIS A 441 2.83 10.45 2.70
N SER A 442 1.68 10.03 2.15
CA SER A 442 0.84 9.06 2.85
C SER A 442 1.58 7.73 3.06
N LEU A 443 1.18 6.95 4.06
CA LEU A 443 1.64 5.56 4.28
C LEU A 443 0.91 4.57 3.37
N ALA A 444 1.44 3.36 3.20
CA ALA A 444 0.74 2.27 2.51
C ALA A 444 -0.36 1.66 3.41
N GLY A 445 -0.04 1.50 4.68
CA GLY A 445 -0.91 1.01 5.74
C GLY A 445 -0.42 1.52 7.09
N LEU A 446 -1.24 1.30 8.12
CA LEU A 446 -0.90 1.56 9.52
C LEU A 446 -1.74 0.66 10.43
N ALA A 447 -1.13 0.08 11.45
CA ALA A 447 -1.86 -0.52 12.56
C ALA A 447 -1.78 0.37 13.80
N HIS A 448 -2.93 0.81 14.29
CA HIS A 448 -3.02 1.48 15.58
C HIS A 448 -3.43 0.45 16.63
N ALA A 449 -2.43 -0.10 17.30
CA ALA A 449 -2.54 -1.16 18.28
C ALA A 449 -1.44 -0.99 19.34
N ASP A 450 -1.51 0.11 20.09
CA ASP A 450 -0.49 0.57 21.05
C ASP A 450 -0.50 -0.23 22.35
N GLY A 451 -0.61 -1.55 22.25
CA GLY A 451 -0.68 -2.44 23.40
C GLY A 451 0.63 -2.53 24.19
N PRO A 452 0.59 -3.20 25.35
CA PRO A 452 1.73 -3.32 26.27
C PRO A 452 2.93 -4.13 25.72
N TRP A 453 2.81 -4.72 24.52
CA TRP A 453 3.90 -5.45 23.86
C TRP A 453 4.92 -4.53 23.16
N TRP A 454 4.62 -3.23 23.03
CA TRP A 454 5.58 -2.24 22.56
C TRP A 454 6.63 -1.95 23.63
N ASN A 455 7.87 -1.76 23.20
CA ASN A 455 9.00 -1.59 24.08
C ASN A 455 9.11 -0.12 24.53
N THR A 456 8.69 0.15 25.76
CA THR A 456 9.25 1.15 26.69
C THR A 456 9.07 2.66 26.50
N THR A 457 8.43 3.19 25.45
CA THR A 457 7.87 4.58 25.52
C THR A 457 6.46 4.69 24.93
N TYR A 458 6.15 3.90 23.92
CA TYR A 458 4.89 3.96 23.18
C TYR A 458 3.80 3.02 23.70
N ALA A 459 4.13 2.12 24.63
CA ALA A 459 3.15 1.20 25.20
C ALA A 459 2.09 1.97 25.99
N ASP A 460 0.86 1.94 25.51
CA ASP A 460 -0.25 2.54 26.21
C ASP A 460 -0.70 1.63 27.36
N LYS A 461 -0.46 2.10 28.59
CA LYS A 461 -0.86 1.40 29.82
C LYS A 461 -2.38 1.31 29.99
N LEU A 462 -3.14 2.13 29.26
CA LEU A 462 -4.60 2.14 29.25
C LEU A 462 -5.19 1.31 28.10
N TRP A 463 -4.35 0.64 27.29
CA TRP A 463 -4.82 -0.20 26.20
C TRP A 463 -5.74 -1.32 26.71
N ARG A 464 -6.81 -1.59 25.95
CA ARG A 464 -7.75 -2.69 26.19
C ARG A 464 -8.13 -3.34 24.86
N GLU A 465 -8.27 -4.65 24.86
CA GLU A 465 -8.52 -5.47 23.66
C GLU A 465 -9.76 -5.10 22.84
N GLY A 466 -10.79 -4.53 23.47
CA GLY A 466 -12.02 -4.07 22.81
C GLY A 466 -12.14 -2.55 22.66
N ASP A 467 -11.09 -1.80 23.02
CA ASP A 467 -11.08 -0.34 22.88
C ASP A 467 -10.91 0.03 21.41
N SER A 468 -11.99 0.45 20.78
CA SER A 468 -11.98 0.76 19.35
C SER A 468 -11.10 1.96 19.03
N ALA A 469 -10.84 2.89 19.95
CA ALA A 469 -9.97 4.03 19.66
C ALA A 469 -8.53 3.60 19.34
N LYS A 470 -8.11 2.43 19.84
CA LYS A 470 -6.71 1.95 19.87
C LYS A 470 -6.53 0.55 19.27
N ASN A 471 -7.52 0.08 18.51
CA ASN A 471 -7.51 -1.25 17.90
C ASN A 471 -8.15 -1.22 16.53
N TRP A 472 -7.39 -0.71 15.56
CA TRP A 472 -7.79 -0.71 14.16
C TRP A 472 -6.56 -0.78 13.25
N VAL A 473 -6.82 -1.12 12.01
CA VAL A 473 -5.86 -1.07 10.91
C VAL A 473 -6.38 -0.06 9.90
N TRP A 474 -5.48 0.60 9.20
CA TRP A 474 -5.77 1.48 8.09
C TRP A 474 -4.96 1.02 6.87
N LEU A 475 -5.57 1.13 5.69
CA LEU A 475 -4.94 0.90 4.40
C LEU A 475 -5.23 2.07 3.47
N ARG A 476 -4.25 2.44 2.65
CA ARG A 476 -4.50 3.35 1.55
C ARG A 476 -5.42 2.71 0.51
N TRP A 477 -6.28 3.50 -0.13
CA TRP A 477 -7.19 3.03 -1.16
C TRP A 477 -6.53 2.18 -2.24
N ILE A 478 -5.39 2.62 -2.77
CA ILE A 478 -4.70 1.93 -3.88
C ILE A 478 -4.34 0.47 -3.52
N HIS A 479 -4.04 0.21 -2.24
CA HIS A 479 -3.70 -1.11 -1.71
C HIS A 479 -4.95 -1.97 -1.48
N PHE A 480 -6.12 -1.36 -1.45
CA PHE A 480 -7.39 -2.06 -1.45
C PHE A 480 -7.93 -2.32 -2.87
N ASP A 481 -7.67 -1.41 -3.80
CA ASP A 481 -8.20 -1.40 -5.16
C ASP A 481 -7.71 -2.60 -6.00
N PRO A 482 -8.61 -3.53 -6.43
CA PRO A 482 -8.25 -4.67 -7.25
C PRO A 482 -7.88 -4.27 -8.68
N ASP A 483 -8.16 -3.03 -9.09
CA ASP A 483 -7.65 -2.45 -10.34
C ASP A 483 -6.30 -1.78 -10.14
N ASP A 484 -5.63 -1.92 -9.00
CA ASP A 484 -4.30 -1.34 -8.73
C ASP A 484 -3.38 -2.34 -8.01
N PHE A 485 -3.13 -2.16 -6.70
CA PHE A 485 -2.18 -2.99 -5.96
C PHE A 485 -2.76 -4.30 -5.40
N ASN A 486 -4.05 -4.55 -5.62
CA ASN A 486 -4.75 -5.75 -5.18
C ASN A 486 -5.14 -6.68 -6.35
N ARG A 487 -4.28 -6.81 -7.39
CA ARG A 487 -4.56 -7.60 -8.62
C ARG A 487 -4.12 -9.08 -8.55
N GLY A 488 -3.82 -9.67 -7.39
CA GLY A 488 -3.37 -11.07 -7.35
C GLY A 488 -3.03 -11.64 -5.98
N GLU A 489 -2.56 -12.90 -6.00
CA GLU A 489 -2.45 -13.73 -4.78
C GLU A 489 -1.41 -13.28 -3.75
N TRP A 490 -0.38 -12.56 -4.22
CA TRP A 490 0.79 -12.14 -3.42
C TRP A 490 1.20 -10.68 -3.68
N GLN A 491 0.25 -9.88 -4.14
CA GLN A 491 0.52 -8.51 -4.55
C GLN A 491 0.47 -7.53 -3.38
N ASP A 492 0.95 -6.32 -3.63
CA ASP A 492 1.31 -5.33 -2.61
C ASP A 492 0.20 -5.10 -1.59
N GLY A 493 -1.05 -4.96 -2.02
CA GLY A 493 -2.17 -4.72 -1.10
C GLY A 493 -2.35 -5.79 -0.01
N GLY A 494 -2.30 -7.07 -0.41
CA GLY A 494 -2.43 -8.19 0.53
C GLY A 494 -1.23 -8.30 1.47
N THR A 495 -0.04 -7.97 0.96
CA THR A 495 1.20 -7.95 1.76
C THR A 495 1.17 -6.82 2.78
N VAL A 496 0.76 -5.61 2.38
CA VAL A 496 0.59 -4.46 3.28
C VAL A 496 -0.41 -4.80 4.37
N LEU A 497 -1.59 -5.34 4.04
CA LEU A 497 -2.54 -5.78 5.07
C LEU A 497 -1.93 -6.83 6.02
N ALA A 498 -1.22 -7.81 5.49
CA ALA A 498 -0.58 -8.85 6.31
C ALA A 498 0.48 -8.27 7.27
N HIS A 499 1.24 -7.27 6.81
CA HIS A 499 2.22 -6.52 7.59
C HIS A 499 1.54 -5.76 8.73
N GLU A 500 0.50 -4.97 8.44
CA GLU A 500 -0.25 -4.22 9.46
C GLU A 500 -0.96 -5.14 10.47
N LEU A 501 -1.48 -6.29 10.02
CA LEU A 501 -2.01 -7.31 10.92
C LEU A 501 -0.93 -7.86 11.85
N GLY A 502 0.34 -7.84 11.43
CA GLY A 502 1.48 -8.26 12.24
C GLY A 502 1.67 -7.32 13.42
N HIS A 503 1.67 -6.02 13.16
CA HIS A 503 1.70 -4.98 14.19
C HIS A 503 0.49 -5.05 15.11
N TYR A 504 -0.71 -5.23 14.55
CA TYR A 504 -1.93 -5.41 15.33
C TYR A 504 -1.82 -6.59 16.32
N LEU A 505 -1.09 -7.65 15.94
CA LEU A 505 -0.88 -8.86 16.73
C LEU A 505 0.47 -8.89 17.49
N GLY A 506 1.16 -7.74 17.58
CA GLY A 506 2.32 -7.55 18.46
C GLY A 506 3.69 -7.84 17.87
N LEU A 507 3.78 -7.95 16.54
CA LEU A 507 5.06 -7.94 15.85
C LEU A 507 5.58 -6.51 15.66
N LEU A 508 6.90 -6.38 15.68
CA LEU A 508 7.62 -5.14 15.45
C LEU A 508 8.31 -5.23 14.08
N HIS A 509 8.73 -4.09 13.54
CA HIS A 509 9.58 -4.07 12.36
C HIS A 509 10.90 -4.80 12.63
N THR A 510 11.39 -5.59 11.67
CA THR A 510 12.69 -6.29 11.85
C THR A 510 13.87 -5.32 11.99
N HIS A 511 13.73 -4.09 11.53
CA HIS A 511 14.73 -3.02 11.62
C HIS A 511 14.54 -2.11 12.83
N GLU A 512 13.66 -2.46 13.78
CA GLU A 512 13.46 -1.69 15.00
C GLU A 512 14.78 -1.57 15.77
N GLY A 513 15.23 -0.35 16.12
CA GLY A 513 16.53 -0.13 16.77
C GLY A 513 17.76 -0.35 15.88
N GLY A 514 17.58 -0.61 14.57
CA GLY A 514 18.66 -0.75 13.59
C GLY A 514 19.72 -1.77 14.00
N CYS A 515 20.99 -1.43 13.81
CA CYS A 515 22.12 -2.29 14.21
C CYS A 515 22.37 -2.36 15.71
N GLN A 516 21.62 -1.63 16.54
CA GLN A 516 21.69 -1.72 18.00
C GLN A 516 20.69 -2.73 18.58
N ALA A 517 19.83 -3.32 17.74
CA ALA A 517 18.79 -4.29 18.11
C ALA A 517 19.28 -5.52 18.89
N GLY A 518 20.58 -5.82 18.89
CA GLY A 518 21.17 -6.90 19.70
C GLY A 518 21.22 -6.63 21.22
N LEU A 519 20.88 -5.42 21.66
CA LEU A 519 20.88 -5.04 23.07
C LEU A 519 19.55 -5.43 23.76
N PRO A 520 19.56 -5.80 25.06
CA PRO A 520 18.34 -6.08 25.80
C PRO A 520 17.37 -4.91 25.75
N GLY A 521 16.11 -5.16 25.38
CA GLY A 521 15.13 -4.09 25.22
C GLY A 521 15.42 -3.18 24.02
N GLN A 522 16.11 -3.67 23.00
CA GLN A 522 16.13 -3.06 21.67
C GLN A 522 15.70 -4.11 20.63
N GLY A 523 15.51 -3.71 19.39
CA GLY A 523 15.14 -4.65 18.34
C GLY A 523 13.64 -4.90 18.24
N ASP A 524 13.32 -5.82 17.34
CA ASP A 524 11.99 -6.38 17.18
C ASP A 524 11.62 -7.40 18.28
N GLN A 525 12.55 -7.61 19.23
CA GLN A 525 12.46 -8.54 20.34
C GLN A 525 12.22 -10.00 19.91
N VAL A 526 12.73 -10.37 18.75
CA VAL A 526 12.68 -11.74 18.22
C VAL A 526 14.10 -12.28 18.03
N PRO A 527 14.53 -13.31 18.79
CA PRO A 527 15.94 -13.75 18.75
C PRO A 527 16.43 -14.33 17.41
N ASP A 528 15.54 -14.72 16.52
CA ASP A 528 15.87 -15.35 15.21
C ASP A 528 15.70 -14.41 14.01
N THR A 529 15.41 -13.13 14.25
CA THR A 529 15.53 -12.05 13.26
C THR A 529 16.86 -11.33 13.47
N ALA A 530 17.52 -10.99 12.37
CA ALA A 530 18.79 -10.27 12.43
C ALA A 530 18.53 -8.80 12.78
N PRO A 531 19.38 -8.15 13.59
CA PRO A 531 19.52 -6.70 13.55
C PRO A 531 19.77 -6.27 12.11
N GLN A 532 18.97 -5.33 11.61
CA GLN A 532 19.07 -4.83 10.25
C GLN A 532 18.63 -3.37 10.18
N LEU A 533 19.05 -2.68 9.13
CA LEU A 533 18.54 -1.36 8.75
C LEU A 533 17.35 -1.50 7.79
N THR A 534 16.71 -0.37 7.47
CA THR A 534 15.82 -0.32 6.30
C THR A 534 16.63 -0.47 5.01
N LEU A 535 15.93 -0.79 3.92
CA LEU A 535 16.54 -0.92 2.61
C LEU A 535 17.11 0.43 2.13
N GLU A 536 16.39 1.52 2.43
CA GLU A 536 16.79 2.89 2.12
C GLU A 536 18.05 3.29 2.89
N GLU A 537 18.13 2.99 4.18
CA GLU A 537 19.31 3.25 5.01
C GLU A 537 20.52 2.43 4.55
N LEU A 538 20.33 1.14 4.21
CA LEU A 538 21.38 0.30 3.63
C LEU A 538 21.88 0.89 2.31
N GLN A 539 20.97 1.31 1.43
CA GLN A 539 21.33 1.93 0.16
C GLN A 539 22.14 3.22 0.37
N GLY A 540 21.70 4.08 1.30
CA GLY A 540 22.43 5.30 1.66
C GLY A 540 23.84 5.00 2.19
N ARG A 541 24.00 3.95 3.00
CA ARG A 541 25.31 3.52 3.50
C ARG A 541 26.24 2.97 2.42
N LEU A 542 25.72 2.18 1.49
CA LEU A 542 26.50 1.69 0.36
C LEU A 542 26.95 2.85 -0.53
N ALA A 543 26.08 3.83 -0.76
CA ALA A 543 26.39 5.04 -1.52
C ALA A 543 27.45 5.94 -0.85
N ALA A 544 27.53 5.93 0.48
CA ALA A 544 28.52 6.70 1.24
C ALA A 544 29.87 5.96 1.45
N GLY A 545 29.98 4.69 1.08
CA GLY A 545 31.16 3.87 1.33
C GLY A 545 32.37 4.26 0.47
N PRO A 546 33.62 3.95 0.89
CA PRO A 546 34.84 4.27 0.14
C PRO A 546 34.90 3.61 -1.25
N ALA A 547 34.12 2.54 -1.47
CA ALA A 547 33.97 1.91 -2.78
C ALA A 547 33.13 2.74 -3.78
N ALA A 548 32.34 3.71 -3.30
CA ALA A 548 31.52 4.59 -4.13
C ALA A 548 32.35 5.68 -4.84
N ALA A 549 33.58 5.93 -4.40
CA ALA A 549 34.50 6.87 -5.04
C ALA A 549 35.06 6.27 -6.35
N GLY A 550 34.30 6.34 -7.44
CA GLY A 550 34.75 6.01 -8.79
C GLY A 550 34.05 4.82 -9.47
N THR A 551 33.02 4.24 -8.86
CA THR A 551 32.18 3.21 -9.49
C THR A 551 30.80 3.77 -9.86
N GLN A 552 30.16 3.17 -10.87
CA GLN A 552 28.79 3.50 -11.30
C GLN A 552 27.84 3.60 -10.10
N PRO A 553 26.77 4.44 -10.18
CA PRO A 553 25.81 4.60 -9.09
C PRO A 553 25.36 3.22 -8.61
N ALA A 554 25.41 3.01 -7.29
CA ALA A 554 25.05 1.73 -6.70
C ALA A 554 23.67 1.30 -7.24
N PRO A 555 23.54 0.09 -7.80
CA PRO A 555 22.26 -0.37 -8.33
C PRO A 555 21.20 -0.25 -7.25
N GLN A 556 20.01 0.22 -7.63
CA GLN A 556 18.91 0.41 -6.70
C GLN A 556 18.56 -0.93 -6.05
N LEU A 557 18.92 -1.07 -4.77
CA LEU A 557 18.83 -2.33 -4.05
C LEU A 557 17.41 -2.89 -4.06
N GLY A 558 16.40 -2.01 -3.96
CA GLY A 558 15.00 -2.39 -4.02
C GLY A 558 14.56 -2.99 -5.34
N VAL A 559 14.98 -2.42 -6.47
CA VAL A 559 14.66 -2.95 -7.80
C VAL A 559 15.34 -4.31 -8.00
N GLY A 560 16.61 -4.42 -7.64
CA GLY A 560 17.36 -5.67 -7.72
C GLY A 560 16.72 -6.77 -6.88
N LEU A 561 16.36 -6.46 -5.63
CA LEU A 561 15.69 -7.38 -4.70
C LEU A 561 14.29 -7.78 -5.22
N ALA A 562 13.48 -6.82 -5.68
CA ALA A 562 12.17 -7.10 -6.26
C ALA A 562 12.27 -8.05 -7.48
N GLY A 563 13.26 -7.80 -8.36
CA GLY A 563 13.55 -8.66 -9.51
C GLY A 563 13.95 -10.08 -9.08
N TRP A 564 14.82 -10.18 -8.08
CA TRP A 564 15.24 -11.46 -7.50
C TRP A 564 14.03 -12.25 -6.97
N CYS A 565 13.18 -11.64 -6.15
CA CYS A 565 12.04 -12.33 -5.54
C CYS A 565 10.95 -12.67 -6.55
N THR A 566 10.74 -11.81 -7.55
CA THR A 566 9.83 -12.08 -8.66
C THR A 566 10.30 -13.29 -9.47
N ALA A 567 11.61 -13.38 -9.76
CA ALA A 567 12.19 -14.55 -10.41
C ALA A 567 12.01 -15.82 -9.56
N TRP A 568 12.26 -15.75 -8.26
CA TRP A 568 12.05 -16.85 -7.31
C TRP A 568 10.61 -17.34 -7.30
N ARG A 569 9.62 -16.45 -7.13
CA ARG A 569 8.19 -16.79 -7.16
C ARG A 569 7.72 -17.33 -8.51
N ALA A 570 8.42 -17.01 -9.59
CA ALA A 570 8.19 -17.60 -10.91
C ALA A 570 8.84 -19.00 -11.07
N GLY A 571 9.39 -19.58 -10.01
CA GLY A 571 10.05 -20.89 -10.01
C GLY A 571 11.47 -20.87 -10.59
N ARG A 572 12.05 -19.68 -10.82
CA ARG A 572 13.47 -19.57 -11.19
C ARG A 572 14.33 -19.68 -9.94
N GLN A 573 15.61 -19.96 -10.12
CA GLN A 573 16.58 -20.06 -9.03
C GLN A 573 17.62 -18.93 -9.17
N PRO A 574 17.24 -17.67 -8.89
CA PRO A 574 18.20 -16.58 -8.89
C PRO A 574 19.35 -16.88 -7.90
N PRO A 575 20.61 -16.49 -8.22
CA PRO A 575 21.76 -16.81 -7.39
C PRO A 575 21.61 -16.31 -5.96
N ALA A 576 21.90 -17.17 -4.97
CA ALA A 576 21.93 -16.76 -3.57
C ALA A 576 23.06 -15.75 -3.28
N ALA A 577 24.12 -15.76 -4.09
CA ALA A 577 25.22 -14.80 -3.99
C ALA A 577 24.73 -13.35 -4.16
N ASP A 578 23.67 -13.14 -4.94
CA ASP A 578 23.07 -11.82 -5.14
C ASP A 578 22.49 -11.24 -3.84
N LEU A 579 22.27 -12.05 -2.80
CA LEU A 579 21.74 -11.57 -1.52
C LEU A 579 22.84 -11.17 -0.52
N GLN A 580 24.13 -11.44 -0.82
CA GLN A 580 25.22 -11.27 0.15
C GLN A 580 25.44 -9.81 0.58
N HIS A 581 24.98 -8.85 -0.22
CA HIS A 581 25.11 -7.43 0.10
C HIS A 581 24.02 -6.93 1.06
N PHE A 582 22.96 -7.71 1.31
CA PHE A 582 21.96 -7.41 2.34
C PHE A 582 22.47 -7.84 3.71
N ASN A 583 23.51 -7.17 4.17
CA ASN A 583 24.05 -7.34 5.51
C ASN A 583 24.35 -5.95 6.06
N SER A 584 23.27 -5.27 6.44
CA SER A 584 23.36 -3.90 6.93
C SER A 584 24.06 -3.81 8.29
N CYS A 585 24.07 -4.89 9.09
CA CYS A 585 24.69 -4.89 10.42
C CYS A 585 25.84 -5.92 10.50
N PRO A 586 27.01 -5.61 9.91
CA PRO A 586 28.09 -6.57 9.73
C PRO A 586 28.83 -6.94 11.02
N THR A 587 28.71 -6.13 12.08
CA THR A 587 29.31 -6.43 13.38
C THR A 587 28.37 -7.33 14.17
N PRO A 588 28.79 -8.57 14.51
CA PRO A 588 27.98 -9.43 15.34
C PRO A 588 27.73 -8.76 16.70
N PRO A 589 26.56 -8.98 17.33
CA PRO A 589 26.32 -8.57 18.70
C PRO A 589 27.43 -9.11 19.64
N PRO A 590 27.75 -8.40 20.73
CA PRO A 590 28.74 -8.85 21.71
C PRO A 590 28.49 -10.31 22.12
N GLY A 591 29.51 -11.17 21.94
CA GLY A 591 29.43 -12.60 22.26
C GLY A 591 29.03 -13.53 21.10
N LYS A 592 28.77 -13.01 19.89
CA LYS A 592 28.66 -13.81 18.65
C LYS A 592 29.96 -13.74 17.81
N HIS A 593 30.24 -14.79 17.05
CA HIS A 593 31.46 -14.83 16.22
C HIS A 593 31.27 -14.08 14.90
N ALA A 594 32.34 -13.52 14.33
CA ALA A 594 32.33 -12.86 13.02
C ALA A 594 31.85 -13.79 11.87
N SER A 595 31.97 -15.11 12.06
CA SER A 595 31.44 -16.12 11.12
C SER A 595 29.91 -16.26 11.16
N ASP A 596 29.24 -15.66 12.15
CA ASP A 596 27.78 -15.64 12.26
C ASP A 596 27.17 -14.45 11.49
N GLN A 597 27.88 -13.97 10.46
CA GLN A 597 27.45 -12.86 9.60
C GLN A 597 26.05 -13.18 9.07
N GLN A 598 25.07 -12.42 9.55
CA GLN A 598 23.66 -12.67 9.32
C GLN A 598 23.19 -11.73 8.23
N ILE A 599 22.64 -12.30 7.16
CA ILE A 599 21.97 -11.51 6.12
C ILE A 599 20.68 -10.96 6.73
N ASP A 600 20.36 -9.71 6.38
CA ASP A 600 19.13 -9.03 6.74
C ASP A 600 17.94 -9.91 6.33
N GLY A 601 16.86 -9.91 7.11
CA GLY A 601 15.63 -10.63 6.83
C GLY A 601 14.88 -10.07 5.63
N VAL A 602 15.48 -10.07 4.43
CA VAL A 602 14.93 -9.50 3.19
C VAL A 602 13.70 -10.22 2.66
N PHE A 603 13.32 -11.33 3.29
CA PHE A 603 12.07 -12.04 3.01
C PHE A 603 11.04 -11.94 4.14
N ASN A 604 11.36 -11.20 5.20
CA ASN A 604 10.51 -11.08 6.36
C ASN A 604 9.32 -10.16 6.05
N LEU A 605 8.11 -10.61 6.41
CA LEU A 605 6.89 -9.83 6.25
C LEU A 605 6.95 -8.49 6.99
N MET A 606 7.65 -8.41 8.13
CA MET A 606 7.78 -7.21 8.97
C MET A 606 8.94 -6.30 8.57
N SER A 607 9.48 -6.45 7.35
CA SER A 607 10.48 -5.54 6.77
C SER A 607 9.86 -4.66 5.69
N TYR A 608 10.42 -3.48 5.43
CA TYR A 608 10.04 -2.61 4.30
C TYR A 608 10.73 -3.05 2.99
N VAL A 609 10.55 -4.32 2.63
CA VAL A 609 11.00 -4.86 1.35
C VAL A 609 9.85 -4.84 0.34
N PRO A 610 10.14 -4.90 -0.98
CA PRO A 610 9.10 -5.06 -1.99
C PRO A 610 8.18 -6.24 -1.67
N ALA A 611 6.89 -6.15 -1.99
CA ALA A 611 5.94 -7.21 -1.63
C ALA A 611 6.24 -8.56 -2.26
N ALA A 612 6.92 -8.56 -3.41
CA ALA A 612 7.48 -9.77 -4.03
C ALA A 612 8.40 -10.55 -3.08
N CYS A 613 9.06 -9.86 -2.14
CA CYS A 613 10.03 -10.42 -1.22
C CYS A 613 9.46 -10.73 0.15
N SER A 614 8.49 -9.97 0.63
CA SER A 614 7.76 -10.24 1.88
C SER A 614 7.06 -11.59 1.78
N MET A 615 7.65 -12.63 2.36
CA MET A 615 7.19 -14.00 2.20
C MET A 615 6.84 -14.61 3.55
N LEU A 616 7.73 -14.51 4.54
CA LEU A 616 7.63 -15.32 5.76
C LEU A 616 7.55 -14.53 7.05
N LEU A 617 7.07 -15.21 8.09
CA LEU A 617 7.31 -14.90 9.49
C LEU A 617 8.25 -15.96 10.07
N THR A 618 9.25 -15.55 10.85
CA THR A 618 10.17 -16.50 11.48
C THR A 618 9.47 -17.30 12.60
N PRO A 619 9.98 -18.49 12.96
CA PRO A 619 9.45 -19.23 14.11
C PRO A 619 9.43 -18.41 15.43
N GLY A 620 10.42 -17.53 15.63
CA GLY A 620 10.45 -16.59 16.74
C GLY A 620 9.36 -15.52 16.66
N GLN A 621 9.08 -14.96 15.48
CA GLN A 621 7.95 -14.05 15.27
C GLN A 621 6.62 -14.75 15.53
N VAL A 622 6.42 -15.97 15.02
CA VAL A 622 5.21 -16.76 15.31
C VAL A 622 5.04 -16.97 16.82
N THR A 623 6.12 -17.30 17.51
CA THR A 623 6.13 -17.42 18.98
C THR A 623 5.73 -16.12 19.66
N ARG A 624 6.32 -14.99 19.25
CA ARG A 624 6.02 -13.67 19.81
C ARG A 624 4.56 -13.29 19.60
N LEU A 625 4.06 -13.47 18.38
CA LEU A 625 2.68 -13.20 17.99
C LEU A 625 1.68 -14.03 18.81
N GLN A 626 1.90 -15.34 18.92
CA GLN A 626 1.06 -16.22 19.73
C GLN A 626 1.04 -15.79 21.21
N ARG A 627 2.18 -15.38 21.76
CA ARG A 627 2.29 -14.87 23.14
C ARG A 627 1.57 -13.54 23.31
N ALA A 628 1.71 -12.62 22.37
CA ALA A 628 1.04 -11.33 22.41
C ALA A 628 -0.50 -11.52 22.40
N ILE A 629 -1.01 -12.41 21.55
CA ILE A 629 -2.42 -12.77 21.52
C ILE A 629 -2.86 -13.41 22.85
N ALA A 630 -2.12 -14.40 23.36
CA ALA A 630 -2.49 -15.08 24.59
C ALA A 630 -2.47 -14.15 25.83
N ALA A 631 -1.49 -13.25 25.90
CA ALA A 631 -1.31 -12.37 27.06
C ALA A 631 -2.22 -11.14 27.02
N HIS A 632 -2.47 -10.59 25.83
CA HIS A 632 -3.11 -9.28 25.69
C HIS A 632 -4.43 -9.35 24.93
N ARG A 633 -4.72 -10.45 24.23
CA ARG A 633 -5.99 -10.66 23.52
C ARG A 633 -6.80 -11.90 24.01
N PRO A 634 -6.99 -12.08 25.34
CA PRO A 634 -7.68 -13.25 25.86
C PRO A 634 -9.16 -13.32 25.50
N ALA A 635 -9.85 -12.19 25.33
CA ALA A 635 -11.27 -12.17 25.02
C ALA A 635 -11.56 -12.54 23.54
N MET A 636 -10.64 -12.23 22.63
CA MET A 636 -10.62 -12.71 21.25
C MET A 636 -10.46 -14.22 21.20
N MET A 637 -9.54 -14.79 22.00
CA MET A 637 -9.39 -16.24 22.11
C MET A 637 -10.67 -16.89 22.67
N ALA A 638 -11.27 -16.31 23.70
CA ALA A 638 -12.54 -16.79 24.27
C ALA A 638 -13.69 -16.71 23.25
N ALA A 639 -13.79 -15.62 22.50
CA ALA A 639 -14.80 -15.41 21.47
C ALA A 639 -14.62 -16.32 20.25
N HIS A 640 -13.41 -16.79 19.98
CA HIS A 640 -13.17 -17.85 19.00
C HIS A 640 -13.68 -19.19 19.51
N LYS A 641 -13.31 -19.58 20.75
CA LYS A 641 -13.72 -20.85 21.36
C LYS A 641 -15.24 -21.00 21.54
N ALA A 642 -15.96 -19.89 21.68
CA ALA A 642 -17.41 -19.87 21.86
C ALA A 642 -18.23 -20.06 20.57
N ARG A 643 -17.58 -20.00 19.39
CA ARG A 643 -18.22 -20.25 18.09
C ARG A 643 -17.99 -21.68 17.65
#